data_AF-A0A3Q8WA46-F1
#
_entry.id   AF-A0A3Q8WA46-F1
#
_cell.length_a   1.000
_cell.length_b   1.000
_cell.length_c   1.000
_cell.angle_alpha   90.00
_cell.angle_beta   90.00
_cell.angle_gamma   90.00
#
_symmetry.space_group_name_H-M   'P 1'
#
loop_
_entity.id
_entity.type
_entity.pdbx_description
1 polymer ?
#
loop_
_entity_poly.entity_id
_entity_poly.type
_entity_poly.pdbx_seq_one_letter_code
_entity_poly.pdbx_strand_id
1 'polypeptide(L)'
;MNKAIIVGIDNYPDAPLYGCVNDANDVATCLSFPEFDFDCLLLLNSKATRGNIVRALSELAYGQEEGDTLVFYFAGHGAVLGQAGYLVTRDGQEFDLGISLSHLAQLMESASLKFRHVVTILDCCHSGAAFSWTASRPLQAGDIEREVPTVNESRCILAACRPEEEAQEEQAHGVFTTALTEALMGSAVNWDGEVSLLGVYEYVAGAVSAEIQTPVFKGDIAGTVVLGSGFPPREGRPIDKNELSRNLAKAHTLVDQYHYLQLTELSERNVRLKYGAKRCSDALVDLVRWFDDTEKALPDVKRNSDWQALVGRVREFRKNLADLSEGEETAFGRVVRHLGHGGYGHVWQLEGPDGKAYAMKVFHGNELDDEVKVRRFANGYHNMRKLKHPYIVRVHEMISAPFGFLMDAIPGDNLRKAYIDRSDPEAVIQLMIDICETVRHAHSLHVRHRDIKPENIIATYDAQTGRLQPYLTDFDLAYHETNRTVTTNIGVGGVINYAAPEQLFEPNAKTARSETVDVFSLAQLMFFVITGRDPSGENFTKNVETLTREVGSWIDDRAADALISLYREATAKDPGKRPENVGGFVSALRYAESIIQTASGTDAVPEEDLCRRIGHLYAGMNGYSASEGECRMNSRSGQVEIVTRLKSIITSGRAVLEIELSVTANIPVPSLTSGKAARQSINARLDRIVGRFPGVKRSAGNKGAYQVYLTVEEVTMDVSGVSRVAQVISDVVAGIEQW
;
A
#
# COMPACT_ATOMS: atom_id res chain seq x y z
N MET A 1 -24.69 -26.20 14.50
CA MET A 1 -24.76 -24.79 14.93
C MET A 1 -24.26 -24.73 16.36
N ASN A 2 -23.43 -23.75 16.68
CA ASN A 2 -22.85 -23.59 18.02
C ASN A 2 -23.81 -22.77 18.89
N LYS A 3 -23.93 -23.14 20.17
CA LYS A 3 -24.84 -22.51 21.13
C LYS A 3 -24.06 -22.07 22.36
N ALA A 4 -24.34 -20.88 22.87
CA ALA A 4 -23.76 -20.41 24.13
C ALA A 4 -24.84 -19.88 25.07
N ILE A 5 -24.78 -20.27 26.34
CA ILE A 5 -25.55 -19.65 27.42
C ILE A 5 -24.55 -18.90 28.30
N ILE A 6 -24.74 -17.60 28.41
CA ILE A 6 -23.77 -16.69 29.02
C ILE A 6 -24.47 -15.92 30.13
N VAL A 7 -23.99 -16.10 31.35
CA VAL A 7 -24.58 -15.55 32.57
C VAL A 7 -23.61 -14.55 33.20
N GLY A 8 -24.11 -13.35 33.51
CA GLY A 8 -23.35 -12.30 34.19
C GLY A 8 -24.20 -11.61 35.25
N ILE A 9 -23.72 -11.58 36.50
CA ILE A 9 -24.49 -11.05 37.64
C ILE A 9 -23.63 -10.08 38.45
N ASP A 10 -23.97 -8.80 38.39
CA ASP A 10 -23.37 -7.76 39.26
C ASP A 10 -24.30 -7.46 40.44
N ASN A 11 -25.58 -7.29 40.13
CA ASN A 11 -26.57 -6.90 41.09
C ASN A 11 -26.92 -8.12 41.95
N TYR A 12 -26.30 -8.31 43.10
CA TYR A 12 -26.77 -9.19 44.18
C TYR A 12 -27.37 -8.35 45.31
N PRO A 13 -28.43 -8.81 46.01
CA PRO A 13 -29.10 -7.99 47.03
C PRO A 13 -28.19 -7.64 48.21
N ASP A 14 -27.37 -8.61 48.63
CA ASP A 14 -26.59 -8.54 49.88
C ASP A 14 -25.06 -8.47 49.64
N ALA A 15 -24.59 -8.68 48.40
CA ALA A 15 -23.16 -8.72 48.06
C ALA A 15 -22.92 -8.36 46.57
N PRO A 16 -23.09 -7.10 46.14
CA PRO A 16 -22.93 -6.72 44.73
C PRO A 16 -21.50 -6.93 44.21
N LEU A 17 -21.37 -7.26 42.93
CA LEU A 17 -20.13 -7.32 42.15
C LEU A 17 -20.09 -6.20 41.11
N TYR A 18 -18.92 -5.94 40.55
CA TYR A 18 -18.70 -4.85 39.58
C TYR A 18 -17.82 -5.33 38.42
N GLY A 19 -18.41 -6.02 37.44
CA GLY A 19 -17.67 -6.39 36.22
C GLY A 19 -18.22 -7.62 35.50
N CYS A 20 -18.91 -8.52 36.20
CA CYS A 20 -19.42 -9.78 35.67
C CYS A 20 -20.39 -9.60 34.49
N VAL A 21 -21.14 -8.49 34.45
CA VAL A 21 -21.99 -8.17 33.30
C VAL A 21 -21.16 -7.74 32.09
N ASN A 22 -20.10 -6.96 32.29
CA ASN A 22 -19.20 -6.56 31.20
C ASN A 22 -18.49 -7.80 30.66
N ASP A 23 -17.95 -8.64 31.54
CA ASP A 23 -17.29 -9.90 31.21
C ASP A 23 -18.19 -10.82 30.36
N ALA A 24 -19.45 -10.99 30.77
CA ALA A 24 -20.43 -11.75 30.01
C ALA A 24 -20.71 -11.15 28.61
N ASN A 25 -20.78 -9.81 28.48
CA ASN A 25 -20.99 -9.18 27.18
C ASN A 25 -19.77 -9.32 26.25
N ASP A 26 -18.55 -9.24 26.79
CA ASP A 26 -17.32 -9.35 26.00
C ASP A 26 -17.13 -10.78 25.49
N VAL A 27 -17.34 -11.78 26.34
CA VAL A 27 -17.30 -13.19 25.95
C VAL A 27 -18.38 -13.50 24.90
N ALA A 28 -19.60 -12.98 25.06
CA ALA A 28 -20.66 -13.16 24.07
C ALA A 28 -20.29 -12.53 22.72
N THR A 29 -19.72 -11.34 22.75
CA THR A 29 -19.26 -10.63 21.55
C THR A 29 -18.21 -11.45 20.80
N CYS A 30 -17.22 -12.00 21.52
CA CYS A 30 -16.18 -12.84 20.94
C CYS A 30 -16.75 -14.12 20.31
N LEU A 31 -17.63 -14.82 21.03
CA LEU A 31 -18.21 -16.08 20.55
C LEU A 31 -19.17 -15.89 19.36
N SER A 32 -19.74 -14.69 19.20
CA SER A 32 -20.58 -14.35 18.04
C SER A 32 -19.78 -13.99 16.77
N PHE A 33 -18.45 -13.92 16.81
CA PHE A 33 -17.68 -13.65 15.59
C PHE A 33 -17.87 -14.76 14.53
N PRO A 34 -17.76 -14.45 13.23
CA PRO A 34 -17.97 -15.41 12.14
C PRO A 34 -17.09 -16.67 12.25
N GLU A 35 -15.90 -16.55 12.83
CA GLU A 35 -14.95 -17.64 13.03
C GLU A 35 -15.39 -18.64 14.10
N PHE A 36 -16.28 -18.24 15.03
CA PHE A 36 -16.83 -19.07 16.11
C PHE A 36 -18.31 -19.43 15.87
N ASP A 37 -19.10 -18.51 15.33
CA ASP A 37 -20.51 -18.67 14.92
C ASP A 37 -21.44 -19.24 16.02
N PHE A 38 -21.29 -18.75 17.27
CA PHE A 38 -22.19 -19.13 18.36
C PHE A 38 -23.44 -18.25 18.40
N ASP A 39 -24.60 -18.90 18.46
CA ASP A 39 -25.85 -18.29 18.86
C ASP A 39 -25.88 -18.15 20.40
N CYS A 40 -25.72 -16.92 20.88
CA CYS A 40 -25.48 -16.60 22.28
C CYS A 40 -26.76 -16.11 23.00
N LEU A 41 -27.18 -16.82 24.04
CA LEU A 41 -28.22 -16.40 24.97
C LEU A 41 -27.61 -15.73 26.20
N LEU A 42 -27.80 -14.42 26.32
CA LEU A 42 -27.36 -13.61 27.45
C LEU A 42 -28.42 -13.54 28.57
N LEU A 43 -28.05 -14.00 29.77
CA LEU A 43 -28.85 -13.89 30.99
C LEU A 43 -28.12 -13.00 32.00
N LEU A 44 -28.49 -11.72 32.03
CA LEU A 44 -27.83 -10.69 32.84
C LEU A 44 -28.70 -10.24 34.02
N ASN A 45 -28.10 -10.07 35.20
CA ASN A 45 -28.73 -9.48 36.39
C ASN A 45 -30.14 -10.03 36.68
N SER A 46 -31.19 -9.21 36.51
CA SER A 46 -32.58 -9.58 36.79
C SER A 46 -33.10 -10.76 35.97
N LYS A 47 -32.45 -11.08 34.84
CA LYS A 47 -32.77 -12.24 34.02
C LYS A 47 -31.99 -13.50 34.42
N ALA A 48 -30.91 -13.36 35.19
CA ALA A 48 -30.05 -14.45 35.66
C ALA A 48 -30.61 -15.15 36.90
N THR A 49 -31.89 -15.52 36.85
CA THR A 49 -32.55 -16.28 37.91
C THR A 49 -32.30 -17.77 37.73
N ARG A 50 -32.38 -18.54 38.82
CA ARG A 50 -32.28 -20.00 38.80
C ARG A 50 -33.25 -20.61 37.81
N GLY A 51 -34.50 -20.14 37.81
CA GLY A 51 -35.53 -20.62 36.88
C GLY A 51 -35.18 -20.40 35.41
N ASN A 52 -34.69 -19.21 35.05
CA ASN A 52 -34.35 -18.88 33.66
C ASN A 52 -33.13 -19.66 33.17
N ILE A 53 -32.08 -19.76 33.99
CA ILE A 53 -30.85 -20.48 33.63
C ILE A 53 -31.14 -21.98 33.50
N VAL A 54 -31.82 -22.59 34.48
CA VAL A 54 -32.19 -24.02 34.40
C VAL A 54 -33.10 -24.28 33.20
N ARG A 55 -34.06 -23.40 32.92
CA ARG A 55 -34.92 -23.52 31.75
C ARG A 55 -34.13 -23.50 30.46
N ALA A 56 -33.25 -22.52 30.27
CA ALA A 56 -32.42 -22.42 29.07
C ALA A 56 -31.54 -23.66 28.87
N LEU A 57 -30.88 -24.13 29.93
CA LEU A 57 -30.07 -25.36 29.87
C LEU A 57 -30.93 -26.59 29.58
N SER A 58 -32.14 -26.68 30.17
CA SER A 58 -33.06 -27.79 29.97
C SER A 58 -33.65 -27.82 28.56
N GLU A 59 -33.93 -26.66 27.97
CA GLU A 59 -34.40 -26.54 26.58
C GLU A 59 -33.34 -27.09 25.60
N LEU A 60 -32.05 -26.86 25.86
CA LEU A 60 -30.96 -27.43 25.06
C LEU A 60 -30.69 -28.90 25.39
N ALA A 61 -30.79 -29.30 26.66
CA ALA A 61 -30.47 -30.65 27.11
C ALA A 61 -31.55 -31.69 26.73
N TYR A 62 -32.83 -31.31 26.78
CA TYR A 62 -33.97 -32.21 26.56
C TYR A 62 -34.83 -31.82 25.35
N GLY A 63 -34.47 -30.75 24.66
CA GLY A 63 -35.14 -30.31 23.44
C GLY A 63 -34.85 -31.19 22.23
N GLN A 64 -35.35 -30.73 21.08
CA GLN A 64 -35.13 -31.38 19.78
C GLN A 64 -33.93 -30.79 19.02
N GLU A 65 -33.33 -29.71 19.52
CA GLU A 65 -32.19 -29.06 18.87
C GLU A 65 -30.91 -29.88 19.08
N GLU A 66 -30.13 -30.06 18.02
CA GLU A 66 -28.82 -30.71 18.01
C GLU A 66 -27.78 -29.75 17.45
N GLY A 67 -26.56 -29.79 17.98
CA GLY A 67 -25.50 -28.83 17.65
C GLY A 67 -24.11 -29.43 17.74
N ASP A 68 -23.11 -28.61 17.42
CA ASP A 68 -21.72 -29.07 17.46
C ASP A 68 -21.12 -28.77 18.84
N THR A 69 -20.99 -27.50 19.19
CA THR A 69 -20.50 -27.09 20.52
C THR A 69 -21.55 -26.32 21.32
N LEU A 70 -21.71 -26.69 22.60
CA LEU A 70 -22.43 -25.94 23.62
C LEU A 70 -21.43 -25.34 24.62
N VAL A 71 -21.45 -24.01 24.79
CA VAL A 71 -20.69 -23.31 25.83
C VAL A 71 -21.63 -22.78 26.91
N PHE A 72 -21.37 -23.10 28.16
CA PHE A 72 -21.97 -22.46 29.33
C PHE A 72 -20.92 -21.59 30.01
N TYR A 73 -21.12 -20.27 30.00
CA TYR A 73 -20.27 -19.30 30.67
C TYR A 73 -21.01 -18.70 31.87
N PHE A 74 -20.35 -18.64 33.02
CA PHE A 74 -20.90 -18.02 34.22
C PHE A 74 -19.87 -17.09 34.88
N ALA A 75 -20.25 -15.82 35.02
CA ALA A 75 -19.55 -14.81 35.82
C ALA A 75 -20.44 -14.33 36.98
N GLY A 76 -19.97 -14.52 38.22
CA GLY A 76 -20.72 -14.17 39.44
C GLY A 76 -20.20 -14.88 40.70
N HIS A 77 -21.00 -14.92 41.76
CA HIS A 77 -20.60 -15.58 43.01
C HIS A 77 -20.70 -17.10 42.94
N GLY A 78 -19.68 -17.78 43.50
CA GLY A 78 -19.70 -19.20 43.85
C GLY A 78 -19.76 -19.42 45.36
N ALA A 79 -20.58 -20.35 45.83
CA ALA A 79 -20.73 -20.66 47.26
C ALA A 79 -20.90 -22.16 47.51
N VAL A 80 -20.67 -22.61 48.74
CA VAL A 80 -20.83 -23.97 49.22
C VAL A 80 -21.75 -23.96 50.43
N LEU A 81 -22.78 -24.80 50.37
CA LEU A 81 -23.71 -25.01 51.46
C LEU A 81 -23.63 -26.47 51.90
N GLY A 82 -23.21 -26.70 53.14
CA GLY A 82 -22.93 -28.04 53.65
C GLY A 82 -21.74 -28.69 52.94
N GLN A 83 -22.02 -29.60 52.01
CA GLN A 83 -21.01 -30.30 51.20
C GLN A 83 -21.16 -30.08 49.69
N ALA A 84 -22.17 -29.31 49.26
CA ALA A 84 -22.47 -29.10 47.85
C ALA A 84 -22.07 -27.69 47.42
N GLY A 85 -21.47 -27.59 46.24
CA GLY A 85 -21.14 -26.32 45.58
C GLY A 85 -22.28 -25.76 44.75
N TYR A 86 -22.39 -24.44 44.69
CA TYR A 86 -23.46 -23.69 44.05
C TYR A 86 -22.92 -22.49 43.25
N LEU A 87 -23.52 -22.26 42.09
CA LEU A 87 -23.49 -20.99 41.38
C LEU A 87 -24.64 -20.13 41.92
N VAL A 88 -24.31 -18.98 42.50
CA VAL A 88 -25.29 -18.13 43.17
C VAL A 88 -26.05 -17.32 42.12
N THR A 89 -27.36 -17.54 42.02
CA THR A 89 -28.21 -16.84 41.04
C THR A 89 -28.77 -15.55 41.63
N ARG A 90 -29.33 -14.68 40.78
CA ARG A 90 -29.87 -13.37 41.22
C ARG A 90 -30.93 -13.49 42.32
N ASP A 91 -31.71 -14.57 42.27
CA ASP A 91 -32.81 -14.90 43.18
C ASP A 91 -32.40 -15.81 44.35
N GLY A 92 -31.10 -16.03 44.56
CA GLY A 92 -30.59 -16.85 45.66
C GLY A 92 -30.94 -16.29 47.05
N GLN A 93 -31.25 -17.18 47.99
CA GLN A 93 -31.64 -16.89 49.38
C GLN A 93 -30.94 -17.87 50.35
N GLU A 94 -31.09 -17.67 51.67
CA GLU A 94 -30.60 -18.65 52.66
C GLU A 94 -31.12 -20.03 52.31
N PHE A 95 -30.21 -21.00 52.25
CA PHE A 95 -30.52 -22.40 51.98
C PHE A 95 -31.02 -22.73 50.56
N ASP A 96 -31.23 -21.75 49.68
CA ASP A 96 -31.44 -21.94 48.23
C ASP A 96 -30.62 -20.91 47.45
N LEU A 97 -29.31 -21.17 47.36
CA LEU A 97 -28.35 -20.22 46.80
C LEU A 97 -28.48 -20.09 45.27
N GLY A 98 -29.04 -21.08 44.58
CA GLY A 98 -29.12 -21.10 43.12
C GLY A 98 -28.94 -22.51 42.54
N ILE A 99 -28.00 -22.65 41.61
CA ILE A 99 -27.80 -23.92 40.87
C ILE A 99 -26.65 -24.69 41.50
N SER A 100 -26.91 -25.90 42.00
CA SER A 100 -25.83 -26.77 42.46
C SER A 100 -24.98 -27.25 41.29
N LEU A 101 -23.68 -27.43 41.52
CA LEU A 101 -22.77 -27.93 40.49
C LEU A 101 -23.10 -29.35 40.04
N SER A 102 -23.62 -30.18 40.94
CA SER A 102 -24.12 -31.53 40.61
C SER A 102 -25.35 -31.46 39.69
N HIS A 103 -26.26 -30.52 39.90
CA HIS A 103 -27.41 -30.32 39.01
C HIS A 103 -26.99 -29.73 37.67
N LEU A 104 -26.11 -28.73 37.66
CA LEU A 104 -25.49 -28.24 36.43
C LEU A 104 -24.83 -29.39 35.67
N ALA A 105 -24.14 -30.28 36.39
CA ALA A 105 -23.48 -31.42 35.78
C ALA A 105 -24.41 -32.41 35.12
N GLN A 106 -25.55 -32.73 35.74
CA GLN A 106 -26.58 -33.57 35.14
C GLN A 106 -27.20 -32.94 33.89
N LEU A 107 -27.40 -31.63 33.90
CA LEU A 107 -27.91 -30.90 32.73
C LEU A 107 -26.90 -30.90 31.58
N MET A 108 -25.61 -30.66 31.88
CA MET A 108 -24.54 -30.70 30.88
C MET A 108 -24.32 -32.11 30.35
N GLU A 109 -24.43 -33.14 31.19
CA GLU A 109 -24.39 -34.54 30.78
C GLU A 109 -25.54 -34.86 29.82
N SER A 110 -26.76 -34.42 30.15
CA SER A 110 -27.91 -34.60 29.26
C SER A 110 -27.73 -33.86 27.94
N ALA A 111 -27.16 -32.65 27.96
CA ALA A 111 -26.84 -31.90 26.76
C ALA A 111 -25.74 -32.57 25.90
N SER A 112 -24.83 -33.34 26.49
CA SER A 112 -23.78 -34.06 25.72
C SER A 112 -24.34 -35.17 24.82
N LEU A 113 -25.59 -35.57 25.03
CA LEU A 113 -26.30 -36.47 24.11
C LEU A 113 -26.78 -35.76 22.83
N LYS A 114 -26.75 -34.42 22.80
CA LYS A 114 -27.28 -33.55 21.73
C LYS A 114 -26.21 -32.67 21.08
N PHE A 115 -25.17 -32.35 21.82
CA PHE A 115 -24.03 -31.56 21.36
C PHE A 115 -22.77 -32.42 21.39
N ARG A 116 -21.98 -32.36 20.31
CA ARG A 116 -20.72 -33.09 20.21
C ARG A 116 -19.73 -32.68 21.30
N HIS A 117 -19.70 -31.40 21.65
CA HIS A 117 -18.84 -30.85 22.69
C HIS A 117 -19.65 -30.00 23.66
N VAL A 118 -19.48 -30.24 24.96
CA VAL A 118 -20.09 -29.43 26.03
C VAL A 118 -18.99 -28.85 26.91
N VAL A 119 -18.90 -27.52 26.90
CA VAL A 119 -17.85 -26.74 27.56
C VAL A 119 -18.49 -25.86 28.63
N THR A 120 -17.93 -25.88 29.83
CA THR A 120 -18.33 -25.02 30.94
C THR A 120 -17.15 -24.12 31.33
N ILE A 121 -17.36 -22.81 31.34
CA ILE A 121 -16.37 -21.81 31.73
C ILE A 121 -16.92 -21.06 32.95
N LEU A 122 -16.20 -21.11 34.06
CA LEU A 122 -16.62 -20.54 35.34
C LEU A 122 -15.64 -19.45 35.77
N ASP A 123 -16.07 -18.19 35.65
CA ASP A 123 -15.39 -17.01 36.19
C ASP A 123 -16.06 -16.60 37.51
N CYS A 124 -15.86 -17.42 38.54
CA CYS A 124 -16.52 -17.22 39.83
C CYS A 124 -15.58 -16.48 40.80
N CYS A 125 -16.01 -15.33 41.29
CA CYS A 125 -15.36 -14.64 42.39
C CYS A 125 -15.80 -15.27 43.72
N HIS A 126 -14.83 -15.49 44.60
CA HIS A 126 -15.07 -15.76 46.01
C HIS A 126 -15.22 -14.42 46.70
N SER A 127 -16.45 -14.01 47.03
CA SER A 127 -16.64 -12.83 47.85
C SER A 127 -16.79 -13.22 49.32
N GLY A 128 -15.85 -12.77 50.14
CA GLY A 128 -15.99 -12.72 51.59
C GLY A 128 -17.22 -11.93 52.10
N ALA A 129 -18.01 -11.31 51.21
CA ALA A 129 -19.21 -10.54 51.54
C ALA A 129 -20.51 -11.36 51.51
N ALA A 130 -20.56 -12.52 50.85
CA ALA A 130 -21.72 -13.44 50.92
C ALA A 130 -21.84 -14.16 52.29
N PHE A 131 -21.10 -13.71 53.30
CA PHE A 131 -20.94 -14.33 54.63
C PHE A 131 -21.89 -13.81 55.72
N SER A 132 -22.98 -13.12 55.37
CA SER A 132 -24.03 -12.84 56.36
C SER A 132 -24.86 -14.08 56.74
N TRP A 133 -24.72 -15.19 56.00
CA TRP A 133 -25.51 -16.41 56.21
C TRP A 133 -24.65 -17.43 56.97
N THR A 134 -24.99 -17.72 58.23
CA THR A 134 -24.14 -18.40 59.23
C THR A 134 -23.75 -19.86 58.92
N ALA A 135 -24.06 -20.41 57.75
CA ALA A 135 -23.88 -21.84 57.41
C ALA A 135 -23.25 -22.13 56.03
N SER A 136 -22.80 -21.12 55.27
CA SER A 136 -22.15 -21.31 53.96
C SER A 136 -20.65 -20.99 54.01
N ARG A 137 -19.88 -21.64 53.14
CA ARG A 137 -18.47 -21.33 52.85
C ARG A 137 -18.29 -21.11 51.35
N PRO A 138 -17.13 -20.65 50.88
CA PRO A 138 -16.89 -20.37 49.46
C PRO A 138 -16.60 -21.64 48.65
N LEU A 139 -16.85 -21.57 47.34
CA LEU A 139 -16.66 -22.68 46.42
C LEU A 139 -15.19 -22.94 46.12
N GLN A 140 -14.73 -24.16 46.38
CA GLN A 140 -13.37 -24.61 46.10
C GLN A 140 -13.38 -25.58 44.93
N ALA A 141 -12.32 -25.64 44.12
CA ALA A 141 -12.28 -26.57 43.00
C ALA A 141 -12.42 -28.04 43.43
N GLY A 142 -11.96 -28.41 44.64
CA GLY A 142 -12.18 -29.75 45.26
C GLY A 142 -13.65 -30.14 45.42
N ASP A 143 -14.56 -29.16 45.59
CA ASP A 143 -16.00 -29.39 45.62
C ASP A 143 -16.56 -29.64 44.21
N ILE A 144 -15.99 -28.96 43.19
CA ILE A 144 -16.26 -29.24 41.78
C ILE A 144 -15.80 -30.68 41.44
N GLU A 145 -14.64 -31.11 41.95
CA GLU A 145 -14.11 -32.45 41.70
C GLU A 145 -14.96 -33.58 42.26
N ARG A 146 -15.57 -33.35 43.43
CA ARG A 146 -16.38 -34.35 44.14
C ARG A 146 -17.79 -34.48 43.57
N GLU A 147 -18.37 -33.37 43.11
CA GLU A 147 -19.78 -33.30 42.69
C GLU A 147 -19.96 -33.51 41.17
N VAL A 148 -18.88 -33.47 40.39
CA VAL A 148 -18.92 -33.59 38.92
C VAL A 148 -18.09 -34.80 38.45
N PRO A 149 -18.64 -36.03 38.47
CA PRO A 149 -17.94 -37.20 37.95
C PRO A 149 -17.76 -37.08 36.42
N THR A 150 -16.57 -37.42 35.92
CA THR A 150 -16.27 -37.55 34.49
C THR A 150 -16.84 -38.86 33.98
N VAL A 151 -18.04 -38.84 33.39
CA VAL A 151 -18.73 -40.07 32.95
C VAL A 151 -18.80 -40.21 31.42
N ASN A 152 -18.31 -39.24 30.62
CA ASN A 152 -18.18 -39.41 29.16
C ASN A 152 -17.04 -38.56 28.56
N GLU A 153 -16.45 -39.06 27.47
CA GLU A 153 -15.53 -38.34 26.59
C GLU A 153 -16.28 -37.17 25.93
N SER A 154 -15.80 -35.92 26.07
CA SER A 154 -16.36 -34.66 25.51
C SER A 154 -16.96 -33.67 26.51
N ARG A 155 -16.49 -33.68 27.76
CA ARG A 155 -16.85 -32.66 28.77
C ARG A 155 -15.63 -31.91 29.26
N CYS A 156 -15.71 -30.57 29.25
CA CYS A 156 -14.60 -29.71 29.70
C CYS A 156 -15.08 -28.62 30.65
N ILE A 157 -14.31 -28.37 31.72
CA ILE A 157 -14.48 -27.28 32.67
C ILE A 157 -13.20 -26.45 32.66
N LEU A 158 -13.34 -25.14 32.45
CA LEU A 158 -12.30 -24.14 32.61
C LEU A 158 -12.71 -23.18 33.74
N ALA A 159 -11.90 -23.07 34.79
CA ALA A 159 -12.17 -22.21 35.95
C ALA A 159 -11.04 -21.18 36.14
N ALA A 160 -11.40 -20.00 36.66
CA ALA A 160 -10.50 -18.86 36.77
C ALA A 160 -9.32 -19.01 37.75
N CYS A 161 -9.46 -19.78 38.83
CA CYS A 161 -8.46 -19.91 39.88
C CYS A 161 -8.43 -21.32 40.53
N ARG A 162 -7.38 -21.61 41.31
CA ARG A 162 -7.24 -22.84 42.13
C ARG A 162 -8.15 -22.81 43.37
N PRO A 163 -8.40 -23.97 44.03
CA PRO A 163 -9.26 -24.08 45.21
C PRO A 163 -8.95 -23.10 46.38
N GLU A 164 -7.70 -22.64 46.47
CA GLU A 164 -7.15 -21.81 47.53
C GLU A 164 -6.93 -20.33 47.15
N GLU A 165 -7.29 -19.92 45.93
CA GLU A 165 -7.04 -18.58 45.37
C GLU A 165 -8.35 -17.81 45.10
N GLU A 166 -8.27 -16.48 45.01
CA GLU A 166 -9.42 -15.60 44.69
C GLU A 166 -9.32 -15.06 43.26
N ALA A 167 -10.44 -15.01 42.53
CA ALA A 167 -10.49 -14.35 41.24
C ALA A 167 -10.40 -12.82 41.40
N GLN A 168 -9.47 -12.17 40.68
CA GLN A 168 -9.18 -10.73 40.81
C GLN A 168 -9.78 -9.91 39.65
N GLU A 169 -10.15 -8.66 39.95
CA GLU A 169 -10.67 -7.68 38.97
C GLU A 169 -9.65 -6.54 38.74
N GLU A 170 -9.47 -6.12 37.50
CA GLU A 170 -8.66 -4.96 37.11
C GLU A 170 -9.43 -4.10 36.09
N GLN A 171 -9.50 -2.77 36.30
CA GLN A 171 -10.16 -1.82 35.39
C GLN A 171 -11.60 -2.20 34.97
N ALA A 172 -12.41 -2.71 35.92
CA ALA A 172 -13.82 -3.10 35.74
C ALA A 172 -14.08 -4.39 34.92
N HIS A 173 -13.05 -5.22 34.74
CA HIS A 173 -13.12 -6.57 34.15
C HIS A 173 -12.37 -7.59 35.01
N GLY A 174 -12.73 -8.88 34.93
CA GLY A 174 -11.97 -9.95 35.56
C GLY A 174 -10.63 -10.20 34.86
N VAL A 175 -9.53 -10.34 35.62
CA VAL A 175 -8.18 -10.64 35.06
C VAL A 175 -8.18 -11.92 34.23
N PHE A 176 -9.04 -12.89 34.59
CA PHE A 176 -9.26 -14.10 33.82
C PHE A 176 -10.01 -13.82 32.51
N THR A 177 -11.08 -13.03 32.57
CA THR A 177 -11.89 -12.69 31.39
C THR A 177 -11.11 -11.87 30.38
N THR A 178 -10.25 -10.95 30.80
CA THR A 178 -9.36 -10.23 29.87
C THR A 178 -8.46 -11.20 29.10
N ALA A 179 -7.80 -12.13 29.79
CA ALA A 179 -6.97 -13.14 29.13
C ALA A 179 -7.81 -14.09 28.23
N LEU A 180 -9.02 -14.45 28.65
CA LEU A 180 -9.94 -15.31 27.90
C LEU A 180 -10.41 -14.64 26.60
N THR A 181 -10.79 -13.36 26.67
CA THR A 181 -11.24 -12.60 25.50
C THR A 181 -10.10 -12.35 24.53
N GLU A 182 -8.88 -12.06 24.99
CA GLU A 182 -7.69 -12.01 24.13
C GLU A 182 -7.41 -13.35 23.43
N ALA A 183 -7.54 -14.47 24.15
CA ALA A 183 -7.41 -15.80 23.59
C ALA A 183 -8.41 -16.01 22.43
N LEU A 184 -9.68 -15.67 22.65
CA LEU A 184 -10.76 -15.80 21.67
C LEU A 184 -10.60 -14.81 20.50
N MET A 185 -10.11 -13.60 20.73
CA MET A 185 -9.86 -12.60 19.67
C MET A 185 -8.71 -12.96 18.73
N GLY A 186 -7.98 -14.02 19.01
CA GLY A 186 -7.03 -14.60 18.08
C GLY A 186 -5.68 -14.96 18.69
N SER A 187 -5.39 -14.61 19.95
CA SER A 187 -4.10 -14.92 20.57
C SER A 187 -3.90 -16.42 20.80
N ALA A 188 -4.98 -17.20 20.92
CA ALA A 188 -4.93 -18.66 21.05
C ALA A 188 -5.01 -19.43 19.71
N VAL A 189 -5.02 -18.74 18.56
CA VAL A 189 -5.07 -19.36 17.22
C VAL A 189 -3.86 -20.26 17.01
N ASN A 190 -4.04 -21.47 16.49
CA ASN A 190 -2.98 -22.42 16.20
C ASN A 190 -2.41 -22.29 14.76
N TRP A 191 -1.58 -23.25 14.36
CA TRP A 191 -0.94 -23.30 13.02
C TRP A 191 -1.92 -23.54 11.87
N ASP A 192 -3.11 -24.06 12.17
CA ASP A 192 -4.14 -24.38 11.20
C ASP A 192 -5.22 -23.27 11.13
N GLY A 193 -5.06 -22.18 11.88
CA GLY A 193 -6.05 -21.09 11.93
C GLY A 193 -7.26 -21.40 12.81
N GLU A 194 -7.11 -22.33 13.76
CA GLU A 194 -8.14 -22.77 14.68
C GLU A 194 -7.87 -22.29 16.10
N VAL A 195 -8.93 -21.95 16.84
CA VAL A 195 -8.87 -21.69 18.28
C VAL A 195 -9.46 -22.91 18.98
N SER A 196 -8.60 -23.71 19.62
CA SER A 196 -9.03 -24.86 20.40
C SER A 196 -9.21 -24.49 21.87
N LEU A 197 -10.07 -25.22 22.58
CA LEU A 197 -10.28 -25.01 24.01
C LEU A 197 -8.98 -25.20 24.82
N LEU A 198 -8.14 -26.16 24.42
CA LEU A 198 -6.83 -26.36 25.05
C LEU A 198 -5.89 -25.19 24.75
N GLY A 199 -5.90 -24.65 23.53
CA GLY A 199 -5.12 -23.46 23.17
C GLY A 199 -5.58 -22.22 23.94
N VAL A 200 -6.88 -22.07 24.17
CA VAL A 200 -7.44 -21.02 25.03
C VAL A 200 -6.92 -21.18 26.46
N TYR A 201 -6.97 -22.38 27.03
CA TYR A 201 -6.42 -22.64 28.36
C TYR A 201 -4.92 -22.35 28.44
N GLU A 202 -4.12 -22.82 27.48
CA GLU A 202 -2.67 -22.61 27.46
C GLU A 202 -2.31 -21.12 27.40
N TYR A 203 -3.06 -20.34 26.62
CA TYR A 203 -2.89 -18.89 26.58
C TYR A 203 -3.27 -18.25 27.92
N VAL A 204 -4.46 -18.55 28.44
CA VAL A 204 -4.96 -17.95 29.69
C VAL A 204 -4.05 -18.29 30.87
N ALA A 205 -3.60 -19.54 30.98
CA ALA A 205 -2.65 -19.98 32.00
C ALA A 205 -1.25 -19.37 31.84
N GLY A 206 -0.89 -18.90 30.64
CA GLY A 206 0.37 -18.20 30.38
C GLY A 206 0.28 -16.68 30.60
N ALA A 207 -0.87 -16.08 30.33
CA ALA A 207 -1.12 -14.65 30.46
C ALA A 207 -1.40 -14.23 31.91
N VAL A 208 -2.05 -15.10 32.68
CA VAL A 208 -2.37 -14.85 34.09
C VAL A 208 -1.20 -15.28 34.97
N SER A 209 -0.68 -14.35 35.79
CA SER A 209 0.42 -14.65 36.72
C SER A 209 -0.01 -15.65 37.79
N ALA A 210 0.80 -16.70 37.98
CA ALA A 210 0.60 -17.69 39.04
C ALA A 210 0.72 -17.11 40.47
N GLU A 211 1.19 -15.86 40.63
CA GLU A 211 1.20 -15.14 41.89
C GLU A 211 -0.15 -14.42 42.18
N ILE A 212 -1.01 -14.27 41.16
CA ILE A 212 -2.30 -13.60 41.24
C ILE A 212 -3.43 -14.64 41.33
N GLN A 213 -3.54 -15.50 40.31
CA GLN A 213 -4.50 -16.61 40.27
C GLN A 213 -4.05 -17.66 39.24
N THR A 214 -4.39 -18.93 39.44
CA THR A 214 -4.01 -20.03 38.55
C THR A 214 -5.24 -20.65 37.89
N PRO A 215 -5.44 -20.46 36.57
CA PRO A 215 -6.52 -21.08 35.83
C PRO A 215 -6.47 -22.62 35.91
N VAL A 216 -7.63 -23.26 36.00
CA VAL A 216 -7.77 -24.72 36.12
C VAL A 216 -8.56 -25.28 34.93
N PHE A 217 -8.00 -26.30 34.29
CA PHE A 217 -8.65 -27.06 33.22
C PHE A 217 -8.90 -28.50 33.64
N LYS A 218 -10.13 -28.99 33.43
CA LYS A 218 -10.50 -30.38 33.72
C LYS A 218 -11.50 -30.91 32.70
N GLY A 219 -11.20 -32.04 32.09
CA GLY A 219 -12.09 -32.70 31.14
C GLY A 219 -11.49 -33.99 30.62
N ASP A 220 -12.37 -34.92 30.24
CA ASP A 220 -11.97 -36.12 29.48
C ASP A 220 -12.28 -35.85 28.01
N ILE A 221 -11.24 -35.72 27.20
CA ILE A 221 -11.36 -35.24 25.81
C ILE A 221 -10.72 -36.27 24.88
N ALA A 222 -11.57 -36.90 24.06
CA ALA A 222 -11.10 -37.67 22.92
C ALA A 222 -10.84 -36.71 21.74
N GLY A 223 -9.60 -36.23 21.61
CA GLY A 223 -9.15 -35.36 20.51
C GLY A 223 -9.08 -33.87 20.87
N THR A 224 -9.23 -32.99 19.87
CA THR A 224 -9.16 -31.53 20.04
C THR A 224 -10.55 -30.92 19.95
N VAL A 225 -10.97 -30.17 20.98
CA VAL A 225 -12.20 -29.37 20.92
C VAL A 225 -11.87 -28.03 20.26
N VAL A 226 -12.29 -27.85 19.01
CA VAL A 226 -12.14 -26.60 18.27
C VAL A 226 -13.35 -25.71 18.56
N LEU A 227 -13.12 -24.53 19.11
CA LEU A 227 -14.17 -23.55 19.38
C LEU A 227 -14.45 -22.70 18.13
N GLY A 228 -13.42 -22.35 17.37
CA GLY A 228 -13.54 -21.55 16.16
C GLY A 228 -12.45 -21.84 15.14
N SER A 229 -12.71 -21.52 13.88
CA SER A 229 -11.82 -21.78 12.75
C SER A 229 -11.91 -20.68 11.69
N GLY A 230 -10.89 -20.53 10.86
CA GLY A 230 -10.83 -19.49 9.82
C GLY A 230 -10.03 -18.25 10.19
N PHE A 231 -9.31 -18.28 11.31
CA PHE A 231 -8.35 -17.24 11.67
C PHE A 231 -7.09 -17.31 10.79
N PRO A 232 -6.35 -16.19 10.65
CA PRO A 232 -5.02 -16.22 10.05
C PRO A 232 -4.11 -17.21 10.80
N PRO A 233 -3.58 -18.26 10.14
CA PRO A 233 -2.78 -19.29 10.79
C PRO A 233 -1.48 -18.70 11.37
N ARG A 234 -0.93 -19.35 12.40
CA ARG A 234 0.41 -18.96 12.90
C ARG A 234 1.48 -19.12 11.82
N GLU A 235 2.46 -18.22 11.85
CA GLU A 235 3.61 -18.23 10.94
C GLU A 235 4.91 -18.59 11.69
N GLY A 236 5.77 -19.42 11.07
CA GLY A 236 7.03 -19.87 11.66
C GLY A 236 6.94 -21.17 12.48
N ARG A 237 7.70 -21.25 13.57
CA ARG A 237 7.71 -22.38 14.52
C ARG A 237 7.26 -21.89 15.90
N PRO A 238 6.75 -22.77 16.79
CA PRO A 238 6.52 -22.42 18.18
C PRO A 238 7.82 -21.90 18.82
N ILE A 239 7.69 -20.82 19.60
CA ILE A 239 8.81 -20.24 20.33
C ILE A 239 8.91 -20.96 21.68
N ASP A 240 10.08 -21.53 21.98
CA ASP A 240 10.35 -22.12 23.28
C ASP A 240 10.31 -21.05 24.38
N LYS A 241 9.77 -21.37 25.56
CA LYS A 241 9.65 -20.40 26.67
C LYS A 241 11.00 -19.77 27.04
N ASN A 242 12.09 -20.56 27.08
CA ASN A 242 13.42 -20.02 27.40
C ASN A 242 13.99 -19.18 26.26
N GLU A 243 13.65 -19.49 25.01
CA GLU A 243 13.99 -18.65 23.87
C GLU A 243 13.25 -17.31 23.91
N LEU A 244 11.95 -17.33 24.21
CA LEU A 244 11.14 -16.12 24.37
C LEU A 244 11.69 -15.25 25.52
N SER A 245 11.88 -15.81 26.72
CA SER A 245 12.41 -15.06 27.86
C SER A 245 13.79 -14.46 27.60
N ARG A 246 14.67 -15.17 26.89
CA ARG A 246 16.00 -14.62 26.50
C ARG A 246 15.87 -13.45 25.53
N ASN A 247 14.99 -13.55 24.53
CA ASN A 247 14.77 -12.47 23.58
C ASN A 247 14.13 -11.24 24.25
N LEU A 248 13.15 -11.44 25.14
CA LEU A 248 12.55 -10.35 25.91
C LEU A 248 13.57 -9.66 26.82
N ALA A 249 14.36 -10.41 27.59
CA ALA A 249 15.39 -9.84 28.45
C ALA A 249 16.43 -9.01 27.65
N LYS A 250 16.82 -9.50 26.48
CA LYS A 250 17.69 -8.77 25.56
C LYS A 250 17.00 -7.51 25.00
N ALA A 251 15.74 -7.60 24.60
CA ALA A 251 14.97 -6.48 24.09
C ALA A 251 14.85 -5.36 25.14
N HIS A 252 14.49 -5.69 26.39
CA HIS A 252 14.48 -4.74 27.50
C HIS A 252 15.82 -4.04 27.67
N THR A 253 16.91 -4.82 27.74
CA THR A 253 18.26 -4.29 27.91
C THR A 253 18.62 -3.29 26.82
N LEU A 254 18.35 -3.63 25.56
CA LEU A 254 18.66 -2.76 24.42
C LEU A 254 17.81 -1.49 24.40
N VAL A 255 16.50 -1.61 24.68
CA VAL A 255 15.59 -0.48 24.75
C VAL A 255 15.98 0.48 25.87
N ASP A 256 16.35 -0.03 27.04
CA ASP A 256 16.76 0.80 28.17
C ASP A 256 18.11 1.48 27.91
N GLN A 257 19.09 0.76 27.34
CA GLN A 257 20.36 1.35 26.91
C GLN A 257 20.15 2.53 25.95
N TYR A 258 19.26 2.36 24.95
CA TYR A 258 18.93 3.42 24.02
C TYR A 258 18.21 4.59 24.72
N HIS A 259 17.29 4.29 25.64
CA HIS A 259 16.57 5.32 26.39
C HIS A 259 17.53 6.26 27.14
N TYR A 260 18.53 5.71 27.83
CA TYR A 260 19.55 6.51 28.52
C TYR A 260 20.41 7.34 27.56
N LEU A 261 20.78 6.77 26.41
CA LEU A 261 21.50 7.50 25.37
C LEU A 261 20.68 8.70 24.87
N GLN A 262 19.41 8.48 24.54
CA GLN A 262 18.51 9.51 24.03
C GLN A 262 18.34 10.67 25.04
N LEU A 263 18.13 10.35 26.33
CA LEU A 263 18.01 11.37 27.38
C LEU A 263 19.28 12.23 27.51
N THR A 264 20.44 11.60 27.34
CA THR A 264 21.74 12.29 27.46
C THR A 264 22.03 13.16 26.24
N GLU A 265 21.83 12.63 25.04
CA GLU A 265 22.29 13.24 23.79
C GLU A 265 21.29 14.22 23.16
N LEU A 266 19.98 14.07 23.44
CA LEU A 266 18.93 14.90 22.82
C LEU A 266 18.36 15.99 23.74
N SER A 267 18.73 16.01 25.03
CA SER A 267 18.17 16.96 26.01
C SER A 267 18.65 18.40 25.78
N GLU A 268 19.94 18.59 25.48
CA GLU A 268 20.50 19.90 25.18
C GLU A 268 20.52 20.18 23.66
N ARG A 269 19.88 21.27 23.23
CA ARG A 269 19.80 21.64 21.81
C ARG A 269 21.18 21.70 21.11
N ASN A 270 22.18 22.29 21.75
CA ASN A 270 23.51 22.40 21.16
C ASN A 270 24.22 21.05 21.01
N VAL A 271 23.98 20.13 21.94
CA VAL A 271 24.49 18.75 21.90
C VAL A 271 23.80 18.01 20.76
N ARG A 272 22.45 18.05 20.71
CA ARG A 272 21.64 17.47 19.64
C ARG A 272 22.13 17.89 18.27
N LEU A 273 22.28 19.20 18.04
CA LEU A 273 22.67 19.75 16.74
C LEU A 273 24.08 19.33 16.32
N LYS A 274 25.05 19.27 17.24
CA LYS A 274 26.46 19.03 16.88
C LYS A 274 26.82 17.56 16.69
N TYR A 275 26.24 16.65 17.47
CA TYR A 275 26.57 15.22 17.38
C TYR A 275 25.53 14.29 18.02
N GLY A 276 24.68 14.79 18.92
CA GLY A 276 23.74 13.97 19.68
C GLY A 276 22.71 13.27 18.80
N ALA A 277 22.09 14.00 17.86
CA ALA A 277 21.12 13.42 16.92
C ALA A 277 21.73 12.30 16.07
N LYS A 278 22.93 12.54 15.51
CA LYS A 278 23.69 11.53 14.76
C LYS A 278 23.98 10.28 15.60
N ARG A 279 24.51 10.44 16.81
CA ARG A 279 24.84 9.29 17.69
C ARG A 279 23.60 8.48 18.06
N CYS A 280 22.48 9.15 18.34
CA CYS A 280 21.20 8.47 18.56
C CYS A 280 20.70 7.76 17.31
N SER A 281 20.77 8.41 16.13
CA SER A 281 20.40 7.79 14.85
C SER A 281 21.20 6.50 14.59
N ASP A 282 22.53 6.55 14.70
CA ASP A 282 23.41 5.40 14.49
C ASP A 282 23.06 4.23 15.43
N ALA A 283 22.87 4.51 16.72
CA ALA A 283 22.50 3.48 17.71
C ALA A 283 21.08 2.93 17.48
N LEU A 284 20.14 3.75 17.05
CA LEU A 284 18.76 3.32 16.81
C LEU A 284 18.65 2.43 15.58
N VAL A 285 19.48 2.65 14.55
CA VAL A 285 19.52 1.78 13.37
C VAL A 285 19.81 0.33 13.76
N ASP A 286 20.82 0.10 14.62
CA ASP A 286 21.18 -1.24 15.08
C ASP A 286 20.07 -1.86 15.94
N LEU A 287 19.42 -1.05 16.79
CA LEU A 287 18.29 -1.48 17.59
C LEU A 287 17.11 -1.92 16.73
N VAL A 288 16.67 -1.07 15.79
CA VAL A 288 15.57 -1.36 14.87
C VAL A 288 15.88 -2.61 14.05
N ARG A 289 17.09 -2.73 13.51
CA ARG A 289 17.51 -3.92 12.76
C ARG A 289 17.42 -5.19 13.61
N TRP A 290 17.84 -5.14 14.87
CA TRP A 290 17.74 -6.29 15.75
C TRP A 290 16.29 -6.74 16.00
N PHE A 291 15.37 -5.78 16.22
CA PHE A 291 13.94 -6.10 16.34
C PHE A 291 13.39 -6.70 15.04
N ASP A 292 13.64 -6.07 13.89
CA ASP A 292 13.18 -6.55 12.58
C ASP A 292 13.68 -7.97 12.27
N ASP A 293 14.96 -8.25 12.56
CA ASP A 293 15.56 -9.56 12.31
C ASP A 293 15.03 -10.63 13.29
N THR A 294 14.76 -10.26 14.54
CA THR A 294 14.15 -11.16 15.53
C THR A 294 12.72 -11.50 15.13
N GLU A 295 11.92 -10.51 14.71
CA GLU A 295 10.56 -10.74 14.23
C GLU A 295 10.48 -11.58 12.96
N LYS A 296 11.47 -11.49 12.06
CA LYS A 296 11.56 -12.38 10.89
C LYS A 296 11.94 -13.80 11.28
N ALA A 297 12.84 -13.95 12.24
CA ALA A 297 13.29 -15.27 12.71
C ALA A 297 12.25 -15.98 13.58
N LEU A 298 11.47 -15.22 14.34
CA LEU A 298 10.46 -15.67 15.30
C LEU A 298 9.14 -14.91 15.09
N PRO A 299 8.37 -15.17 14.01
CA PRO A 299 7.17 -14.38 13.70
C PRO A 299 6.13 -14.35 14.82
N ASP A 300 6.01 -15.45 15.58
CA ASP A 300 5.06 -15.58 16.70
C ASP A 300 5.37 -14.61 17.86
N VAL A 301 6.59 -14.02 17.92
CA VAL A 301 6.98 -13.06 18.97
C VAL A 301 6.11 -11.81 18.94
N LYS A 302 5.58 -11.46 17.75
CA LYS A 302 4.73 -10.27 17.54
C LYS A 302 3.42 -10.33 18.31
N ARG A 303 2.99 -11.52 18.74
CA ARG A 303 1.76 -11.72 19.51
C ARG A 303 1.98 -11.57 21.02
N ASN A 304 3.22 -11.54 21.48
CA ASN A 304 3.52 -11.31 22.89
C ASN A 304 3.35 -9.82 23.23
N SER A 305 2.56 -9.52 24.27
CA SER A 305 2.23 -8.17 24.70
C SER A 305 3.45 -7.35 25.13
N ASP A 306 4.39 -7.95 25.88
CA ASP A 306 5.63 -7.29 26.28
C ASP A 306 6.49 -6.91 25.07
N TRP A 307 6.60 -7.80 24.09
CA TRP A 307 7.29 -7.52 22.83
C TRP A 307 6.64 -6.35 22.10
N GLN A 308 5.30 -6.32 21.98
CA GLN A 308 4.58 -5.22 21.36
C GLN A 308 4.82 -3.88 22.07
N ALA A 309 4.84 -3.87 23.40
CA ALA A 309 5.14 -2.68 24.19
C ALA A 309 6.56 -2.16 23.92
N LEU A 310 7.55 -3.07 23.82
CA LEU A 310 8.94 -2.72 23.49
C LEU A 310 9.08 -2.18 22.07
N VAL A 311 8.43 -2.80 21.09
CA VAL A 311 8.36 -2.27 19.71
C VAL A 311 7.72 -0.88 19.70
N GLY A 312 6.68 -0.64 20.50
CA GLY A 312 6.09 0.67 20.71
C GLY A 312 7.09 1.72 21.22
N ARG A 313 7.93 1.36 22.21
CA ARG A 313 9.02 2.25 22.67
C ARG A 313 10.03 2.57 21.57
N VAL A 314 10.41 1.57 20.76
CA VAL A 314 11.31 1.78 19.61
C VAL A 314 10.70 2.72 18.57
N ARG A 315 9.39 2.65 18.32
CA ARG A 315 8.69 3.61 17.46
C ARG A 315 8.74 5.03 18.01
N GLU A 316 8.53 5.20 19.31
CA GLU A 316 8.61 6.53 19.95
C GLU A 316 10.03 7.12 19.85
N PHE A 317 11.07 6.29 19.96
CA PHE A 317 12.45 6.73 19.72
C PHE A 317 12.67 7.25 18.30
N ARG A 318 12.07 6.60 17.29
CA ARG A 318 12.16 7.04 15.89
C ARG A 318 11.44 8.37 15.68
N LYS A 319 10.29 8.55 16.35
CA LYS A 319 9.53 9.81 16.32
C LYS A 319 10.34 10.98 16.87
N ASN A 320 11.06 10.81 17.97
CA ASN A 320 11.91 11.86 18.55
C ASN A 320 13.05 12.34 17.63
N LEU A 321 13.47 11.49 16.69
CA LEU A 321 14.49 11.81 15.68
C LEU A 321 13.88 12.37 14.38
N ALA A 322 12.56 12.28 14.18
CA ALA A 322 11.92 12.76 12.96
C ALA A 322 11.89 14.30 12.88
N ASP A 323 11.89 14.96 14.02
CA ASP A 323 11.90 16.43 14.14
C ASP A 323 13.32 16.99 13.96
N LEU A 324 13.72 17.17 12.71
CA LEU A 324 15.03 17.74 12.35
C LEU A 324 15.06 19.27 12.50
N SER A 325 16.26 19.80 12.71
CA SER A 325 16.53 21.24 12.80
C SER A 325 17.67 21.66 11.87
N GLU A 326 17.62 22.91 11.38
CA GLU A 326 18.73 23.49 10.62
C GLU A 326 20.01 23.50 11.46
N GLY A 327 21.12 23.10 10.83
CA GLY A 327 22.42 22.94 11.46
C GLY A 327 22.66 21.58 12.13
N GLU A 328 21.65 20.72 12.24
CA GLU A 328 21.76 19.40 12.88
C GLU A 328 22.65 18.46 12.05
N GLU A 329 23.58 17.76 12.71
CA GLU A 329 24.41 16.72 12.10
C GLU A 329 23.66 15.38 12.06
N THR A 330 23.61 14.77 10.87
CA THR A 330 23.03 13.45 10.64
C THR A 330 24.09 12.45 10.17
N ALA A 331 23.72 11.18 10.01
CA ALA A 331 24.60 10.18 9.39
C ALA A 331 24.99 10.55 7.94
N PHE A 332 24.16 11.34 7.25
CA PHE A 332 24.29 11.64 5.82
C PHE A 332 24.78 13.05 5.52
N GLY A 333 25.00 13.88 6.55
CA GLY A 333 25.45 15.26 6.39
C GLY A 333 24.78 16.25 7.33
N ARG A 334 25.15 17.52 7.21
CA ARG A 334 24.57 18.62 7.99
C ARG A 334 23.26 19.07 7.36
N VAL A 335 22.20 19.20 8.17
CA VAL A 335 20.93 19.80 7.73
C VAL A 335 21.13 21.27 7.41
N VAL A 336 20.87 21.66 6.16
CA VAL A 336 21.03 23.03 5.68
C VAL A 336 19.74 23.83 5.86
N ARG A 337 18.63 23.31 5.33
CA ARG A 337 17.32 23.99 5.35
C ARG A 337 16.17 23.04 5.08
N HIS A 338 14.97 23.45 5.46
CA HIS A 338 13.73 22.76 5.07
C HIS A 338 13.37 23.07 3.60
N LEU A 339 13.08 22.05 2.80
CA LEU A 339 12.68 22.18 1.39
C LEU A 339 11.15 22.18 1.22
N GLY A 340 10.44 21.41 2.02
CA GLY A 340 8.98 21.31 1.93
C GLY A 340 8.38 20.23 2.83
N HIS A 341 7.06 20.27 2.98
CA HIS A 341 6.27 19.25 3.66
C HIS A 341 5.34 18.57 2.65
N GLY A 342 5.03 17.30 2.87
CA GLY A 342 4.07 16.53 2.06
C GLY A 342 3.20 15.63 2.94
N GLY A 343 2.28 14.88 2.31
CA GLY A 343 1.39 13.94 3.03
C GLY A 343 2.13 12.85 3.79
N TYR A 344 3.35 12.52 3.36
CA TYR A 344 4.15 11.43 3.90
C TYR A 344 5.33 11.88 4.76
N GLY A 345 5.60 13.18 4.90
CA GLY A 345 6.76 13.63 5.67
C GLY A 345 7.28 15.02 5.32
N HIS A 346 8.49 15.30 5.82
CA HIS A 346 9.26 16.52 5.57
C HIS A 346 10.46 16.24 4.68
N VAL A 347 10.84 17.19 3.83
CA VAL A 347 12.03 17.10 2.99
C VAL A 347 13.03 18.15 3.43
N TRP A 348 14.26 17.72 3.72
CA TRP A 348 15.35 18.55 4.21
C TRP A 348 16.53 18.51 3.25
N GLN A 349 17.14 19.65 2.99
CA GLN A 349 18.41 19.71 2.27
C GLN A 349 19.55 19.40 3.23
N LEU A 350 20.47 18.53 2.82
CA LEU A 350 21.69 18.20 3.53
C LEU A 350 22.92 18.63 2.72
N GLU A 351 23.98 19.00 3.42
CA GLU A 351 25.34 19.06 2.89
C GLU A 351 26.07 17.78 3.29
N GLY A 352 26.33 16.93 2.31
CA GLY A 352 26.96 15.63 2.51
C GLY A 352 28.44 15.75 2.90
N PRO A 353 29.04 14.69 3.46
CA PRO A 353 30.47 14.67 3.82
C PRO A 353 31.41 14.88 2.62
N ASP A 354 30.94 14.61 1.40
CA ASP A 354 31.66 14.83 0.15
C ASP A 354 31.47 16.25 -0.42
N GLY A 355 30.79 17.13 0.30
CA GLY A 355 30.47 18.50 -0.11
C GLY A 355 29.32 18.61 -1.11
N LYS A 356 28.63 17.51 -1.44
CA LYS A 356 27.47 17.55 -2.35
C LYS A 356 26.18 17.83 -1.58
N ALA A 357 25.23 18.44 -2.28
CA ALA A 357 23.89 18.62 -1.75
C ALA A 357 23.06 17.34 -1.92
N TYR A 358 22.40 16.92 -0.84
CA TYR A 358 21.43 15.84 -0.84
C TYR A 358 20.09 16.34 -0.29
N ALA A 359 19.02 15.59 -0.56
CA ALA A 359 17.74 15.79 0.09
C ALA A 359 17.37 14.53 0.88
N MET A 360 16.84 14.72 2.09
CA MET A 360 16.39 13.66 2.96
C MET A 360 14.90 13.82 3.22
N LYS A 361 14.11 12.83 2.78
CA LYS A 361 12.67 12.79 3.03
C LYS A 361 12.43 11.95 4.29
N VAL A 362 12.00 12.60 5.35
CA VAL A 362 11.73 12.00 6.67
C VAL A 362 10.24 11.83 6.86
N PHE A 363 9.82 10.62 7.18
CA PHE A 363 8.43 10.26 7.40
C PHE A 363 7.87 10.92 8.66
N HIS A 364 6.58 11.23 8.66
CA HIS A 364 5.91 11.84 9.83
C HIS A 364 5.99 10.92 11.04
N GLY A 365 6.73 11.32 12.08
CA GLY A 365 6.94 10.51 13.27
C GLY A 365 5.64 10.10 13.98
N ASN A 366 4.64 10.98 13.97
CA ASN A 366 3.32 10.73 14.56
C ASN A 366 2.45 9.72 13.79
N GLU A 367 2.86 9.34 12.57
CA GLU A 367 2.13 8.39 11.73
C GLU A 367 2.83 7.03 11.64
N LEU A 368 3.88 6.81 12.44
CA LEU A 368 4.65 5.55 12.45
C LEU A 368 3.84 4.33 12.91
N ASP A 369 2.74 4.55 13.64
CA ASP A 369 1.82 3.49 14.05
C ASP A 369 0.85 3.07 12.95
N ASP A 370 0.72 3.87 11.88
CA ASP A 370 -0.04 3.49 10.70
C ASP A 370 0.84 2.63 9.78
N GLU A 371 0.86 1.32 10.04
CA GLU A 371 1.62 0.35 9.24
C GLU A 371 1.31 0.45 7.74
N VAL A 372 0.09 0.81 7.39
CA VAL A 372 -0.34 0.92 6.00
C VAL A 372 0.35 2.13 5.35
N LYS A 373 0.43 3.28 6.01
CA LYS A 373 1.20 4.44 5.53
C LYS A 373 2.71 4.17 5.48
N VAL A 374 3.26 3.52 6.51
CA VAL A 374 4.68 3.13 6.56
C VAL A 374 5.06 2.24 5.38
N ARG A 375 4.26 1.20 5.10
CA ARG A 375 4.48 0.31 3.93
C ARG A 375 4.37 1.05 2.61
N ARG A 376 3.45 2.01 2.47
CA ARG A 376 3.31 2.83 1.25
C ARG A 376 4.54 3.70 1.02
N PHE A 377 5.02 4.37 2.05
CA PHE A 377 6.23 5.19 1.96
C PHE A 377 7.44 4.35 1.53
N ALA A 378 7.61 3.17 2.14
CA ALA A 378 8.64 2.21 1.74
C ALA A 378 8.44 1.76 0.28
N ASN A 379 7.23 1.42 -0.15
CA ASN A 379 6.95 1.01 -1.52
C ASN A 379 7.28 2.10 -2.55
N GLY A 380 6.97 3.37 -2.25
CA GLY A 380 7.33 4.50 -3.11
C GLY A 380 8.84 4.61 -3.30
N TYR A 381 9.62 4.48 -2.22
CA TYR A 381 11.08 4.39 -2.31
C TYR A 381 11.53 3.24 -3.23
N HIS A 382 10.99 2.02 -3.03
CA HIS A 382 11.37 0.86 -3.84
C HIS A 382 11.00 1.02 -5.33
N ASN A 383 9.89 1.70 -5.63
CA ASN A 383 9.49 2.01 -6.99
C ASN A 383 10.42 3.03 -7.63
N MET A 384 10.71 4.14 -6.96
CA MET A 384 11.67 5.15 -7.43
C MET A 384 13.06 4.54 -7.64
N ARG A 385 13.50 3.61 -6.79
CA ARG A 385 14.82 2.96 -6.91
C ARG A 385 14.98 2.14 -8.19
N LYS A 386 13.89 1.70 -8.82
CA LYS A 386 13.90 0.98 -10.12
C LYS A 386 14.10 1.93 -11.30
N LEU A 387 13.77 3.21 -11.15
CA LEU A 387 13.72 4.19 -12.24
C LEU A 387 15.10 4.78 -12.48
N LYS A 388 15.56 4.72 -13.74
CA LYS A 388 16.84 5.28 -14.17
C LYS A 388 16.61 6.20 -15.36
N HIS A 389 16.38 7.47 -15.07
CA HIS A 389 16.06 8.49 -16.05
C HIS A 389 16.66 9.84 -15.62
N PRO A 390 17.19 10.68 -16.54
CA PRO A 390 17.80 11.96 -16.20
C PRO A 390 16.85 12.93 -15.48
N TYR A 391 15.55 12.82 -15.74
CA TYR A 391 14.49 13.68 -15.19
C TYR A 391 13.70 13.02 -14.05
N ILE A 392 14.25 11.98 -13.40
CA ILE A 392 13.68 11.42 -12.17
C ILE A 392 14.68 11.64 -11.04
N VAL A 393 14.21 12.20 -9.92
CA VAL A 393 15.04 12.38 -8.74
C VAL A 393 15.56 11.03 -8.27
N ARG A 394 16.89 10.87 -8.27
CA ARG A 394 17.52 9.62 -7.88
C ARG A 394 17.45 9.45 -6.37
N VAL A 395 16.81 8.37 -5.94
CA VAL A 395 16.84 7.91 -4.53
C VAL A 395 18.10 7.07 -4.30
N HIS A 396 18.74 7.22 -3.13
CA HIS A 396 20.01 6.58 -2.78
C HIS A 396 19.83 5.40 -1.84
N GLU A 397 19.27 5.63 -0.65
CA GLU A 397 19.14 4.62 0.40
C GLU A 397 17.94 4.90 1.30
N MET A 398 17.38 3.83 1.87
CA MET A 398 16.34 3.90 2.90
C MET A 398 16.99 4.10 4.26
N ILE A 399 16.35 4.91 5.11
CA ILE A 399 16.83 5.28 6.45
C ILE A 399 15.86 4.70 7.48
N SER A 400 16.38 3.97 8.45
CA SER A 400 15.56 3.38 9.52
C SER A 400 15.25 4.37 10.66
N ALA A 401 16.19 5.26 10.97
CA ALA A 401 16.12 6.19 12.11
C ALA A 401 16.80 7.55 11.80
N PRO A 402 16.03 8.65 11.65
CA PRO A 402 14.57 8.65 11.55
C PRO A 402 14.10 7.89 10.30
N PHE A 403 12.85 7.41 10.30
CA PHE A 403 12.34 6.67 9.15
C PHE A 403 12.25 7.58 7.94
N GLY A 404 12.88 7.23 6.82
CA GLY A 404 13.02 8.14 5.69
C GLY A 404 13.78 7.53 4.53
N PHE A 405 14.18 8.35 3.57
CA PHE A 405 15.17 7.98 2.56
C PHE A 405 15.96 9.20 2.08
N LEU A 406 17.17 8.93 1.59
CA LEU A 406 18.08 9.91 0.99
C LEU A 406 17.90 9.95 -0.53
N MET A 407 17.99 11.12 -1.14
CA MET A 407 17.90 11.35 -2.58
C MET A 407 18.76 12.54 -3.04
N ASP A 408 18.91 12.71 -4.35
CA ASP A 408 19.58 13.89 -4.91
C ASP A 408 18.82 15.17 -4.56
N ALA A 409 19.54 16.23 -4.17
CA ALA A 409 18.98 17.57 -4.10
C ALA A 409 19.06 18.24 -5.46
N ILE A 410 17.90 18.56 -6.04
CA ILE A 410 17.82 19.31 -7.29
C ILE A 410 17.85 20.82 -6.97
N PRO A 411 18.76 21.60 -7.58
CA PRO A 411 18.87 23.04 -7.34
C PRO A 411 17.77 23.79 -8.11
N GLY A 412 16.54 23.73 -7.61
CA GLY A 412 15.37 24.35 -8.21
C GLY A 412 14.18 24.37 -7.26
N ASP A 413 13.14 25.09 -7.67
CA ASP A 413 11.85 25.10 -6.99
C ASP A 413 10.89 24.09 -7.64
N ASN A 414 9.84 23.71 -6.93
CA ASN A 414 8.77 22.94 -7.57
C ASN A 414 8.08 23.77 -8.66
N LEU A 415 7.45 23.10 -9.63
CA LEU A 415 6.88 23.71 -10.83
C LEU A 415 5.77 24.72 -10.50
N ARG A 416 5.17 24.64 -9.31
CA ARG A 416 4.21 25.65 -8.81
C ARG A 416 4.86 27.02 -8.61
N LYS A 417 6.09 27.04 -8.10
CA LYS A 417 6.84 28.25 -7.78
C LYS A 417 7.80 28.66 -8.91
N ALA A 418 8.19 27.71 -9.76
CA ALA A 418 9.09 27.96 -10.86
C ALA A 418 8.49 28.95 -11.87
N TYR A 419 9.35 29.81 -12.41
CA TYR A 419 8.99 30.65 -13.55
C TYR A 419 8.89 29.78 -14.80
N ILE A 420 7.80 29.95 -15.55
CA ILE A 420 7.57 29.32 -16.85
C ILE A 420 7.23 30.45 -17.79
N ASP A 421 8.03 30.65 -18.83
CA ASP A 421 7.74 31.61 -19.88
C ASP A 421 6.61 31.05 -20.77
N ARG A 422 5.38 31.47 -20.46
CA ARG A 422 4.18 31.04 -21.19
C ARG A 422 3.97 31.81 -22.50
N SER A 423 4.82 32.81 -22.77
CA SER A 423 4.83 33.52 -24.05
C SER A 423 5.61 32.78 -25.13
N ASP A 424 6.35 31.73 -24.76
CA ASP A 424 7.02 30.79 -25.65
C ASP A 424 6.26 29.44 -25.67
N PRO A 425 5.35 29.23 -26.65
CA PRO A 425 4.61 27.98 -26.77
C PRO A 425 5.51 26.77 -27.01
N GLU A 426 6.65 26.95 -27.68
CA GLU A 426 7.59 25.86 -27.97
C GLU A 426 8.22 25.36 -26.67
N ALA A 427 8.71 26.26 -25.81
CA ALA A 427 9.25 25.89 -24.51
C ALA A 427 8.20 25.20 -23.60
N VAL A 428 6.96 25.69 -23.60
CA VAL A 428 5.86 25.09 -22.82
C VAL A 428 5.53 23.67 -23.27
N ILE A 429 5.40 23.46 -24.59
CA ILE A 429 5.09 22.14 -25.14
C ILE A 429 6.26 21.18 -24.95
N GLN A 430 7.49 21.65 -25.13
CA GLN A 430 8.68 20.83 -24.90
C GLN A 430 8.84 20.42 -23.43
N LEU A 431 8.52 21.30 -22.47
CA LEU A 431 8.46 20.94 -21.04
C LEU A 431 7.42 19.83 -20.78
N MET A 432 6.22 19.97 -21.35
CA MET A 432 5.17 18.94 -21.19
C MET A 432 5.58 17.61 -21.82
N ILE A 433 6.27 17.63 -22.96
CA ILE A 433 6.78 16.41 -23.58
C ILE A 433 7.82 15.73 -22.69
N ASP A 434 8.78 16.46 -22.11
CA ASP A 434 9.78 15.87 -21.22
C ASP A 434 9.14 15.19 -20.00
N ILE A 435 8.11 15.82 -19.43
CA ILE A 435 7.34 15.26 -18.31
C ILE A 435 6.64 13.97 -18.76
N CYS A 436 5.90 14.01 -19.87
CA CYS A 436 5.21 12.84 -20.40
C CYS A 436 6.17 11.69 -20.72
N GLU A 437 7.33 11.97 -21.31
CA GLU A 437 8.34 10.97 -21.62
C GLU A 437 8.95 10.34 -20.37
N THR A 438 9.16 11.16 -19.33
CA THR A 438 9.61 10.68 -18.02
C THR A 438 8.58 9.73 -17.39
N VAL A 439 7.29 10.07 -17.47
CA VAL A 439 6.20 9.19 -16.99
C VAL A 439 6.09 7.92 -17.85
N ARG A 440 6.22 8.03 -19.17
CA ARG A 440 6.24 6.89 -20.10
C ARG A 440 7.38 5.92 -19.79
N HIS A 441 8.55 6.42 -19.43
CA HIS A 441 9.66 5.59 -18.94
C HIS A 441 9.26 4.81 -17.67
N ALA A 442 8.65 5.46 -16.69
CA ALA A 442 8.18 4.78 -15.48
C ALA A 442 7.12 3.70 -15.80
N HIS A 443 6.17 3.99 -16.69
CA HIS A 443 5.14 3.04 -17.15
C HIS A 443 5.74 1.80 -17.81
N SER A 444 6.81 1.97 -18.60
CA SER A 444 7.54 0.85 -19.22
C SER A 444 8.15 -0.13 -18.21
N LEU A 445 8.38 0.33 -16.98
CA LEU A 445 8.87 -0.46 -15.85
C LEU A 445 7.75 -0.84 -14.88
N HIS A 446 6.49 -0.70 -15.30
CA HIS A 446 5.31 -0.96 -14.49
C HIS A 446 5.30 -0.15 -13.18
N VAL A 447 5.76 1.10 -13.23
CA VAL A 447 5.64 2.07 -12.14
C VAL A 447 4.75 3.21 -12.62
N ARG A 448 3.66 3.47 -11.91
CA ARG A 448 2.80 4.63 -12.18
C ARG A 448 3.14 5.74 -11.19
N HIS A 449 2.84 6.99 -11.55
CA HIS A 449 3.11 8.11 -10.66
C HIS A 449 1.96 8.33 -9.67
N ARG A 450 0.71 8.38 -10.16
CA ARG A 450 -0.56 8.51 -9.41
C ARG A 450 -0.77 9.78 -8.59
N ASP A 451 0.17 10.72 -8.63
CA ASP A 451 0.13 12.01 -7.93
C ASP A 451 0.87 13.07 -8.75
N ILE A 452 0.61 13.11 -10.06
CA ILE A 452 1.23 14.09 -10.95
C ILE A 452 0.58 15.45 -10.68
N LYS A 453 1.37 16.38 -10.14
CA LYS A 453 0.97 17.75 -9.83
C LYS A 453 2.21 18.67 -9.78
N PRO A 454 2.04 19.99 -9.86
CA PRO A 454 3.17 20.92 -9.89
C PRO A 454 4.13 20.80 -8.69
N GLU A 455 3.67 20.37 -7.53
CA GLU A 455 4.46 20.19 -6.31
C GLU A 455 5.47 19.04 -6.39
N ASN A 456 5.18 18.02 -7.21
CA ASN A 456 5.99 16.79 -7.34
C ASN A 456 6.95 16.84 -8.54
N ILE A 457 7.09 18.01 -9.17
CA ILE A 457 8.02 18.25 -10.29
C ILE A 457 8.92 19.41 -9.89
N ILE A 458 10.20 19.15 -9.69
CA ILE A 458 11.20 20.20 -9.44
C ILE A 458 11.68 20.73 -10.78
N ALA A 459 11.71 22.04 -10.96
CA ALA A 459 12.14 22.67 -12.20
C ALA A 459 13.42 23.48 -11.97
N THR A 460 14.40 23.28 -12.84
CA THR A 460 15.65 24.02 -12.84
C THR A 460 16.06 24.38 -14.26
N TYR A 461 16.82 25.44 -14.42
CA TYR A 461 17.30 25.87 -15.73
C TYR A 461 18.68 25.27 -15.99
N ASP A 462 18.83 24.63 -17.14
CA ASP A 462 20.12 24.18 -17.62
C ASP A 462 21.02 25.39 -17.88
N ALA A 463 22.18 25.44 -17.22
CA ALA A 463 23.05 26.60 -17.28
C ALA A 463 23.69 26.84 -18.67
N GLN A 464 23.73 25.83 -19.54
CA GLN A 464 24.37 25.91 -20.85
C GLN A 464 23.37 26.29 -21.94
N THR A 465 22.20 25.65 -21.91
CA THR A 465 21.15 25.79 -22.92
C THR A 465 20.08 26.80 -22.54
N GLY A 466 19.99 27.19 -21.26
CA GLY A 466 18.93 28.04 -20.73
C GLY A 466 17.55 27.36 -20.72
N ARG A 467 17.48 26.04 -20.97
CA ARG A 467 16.23 25.29 -21.04
C ARG A 467 15.76 24.87 -19.66
N LEU A 468 14.46 24.95 -19.42
CA LEU A 468 13.83 24.44 -18.20
C LEU A 468 13.80 22.90 -18.22
N GLN A 469 14.35 22.27 -17.18
CA GLN A 469 14.42 20.82 -16.99
C GLN A 469 13.49 20.39 -15.84
N PRO A 470 12.54 19.47 -16.08
CA PRO A 470 11.65 18.93 -15.05
C PRO A 470 12.27 17.69 -14.39
N TYR A 471 12.30 17.63 -13.06
CA TYR A 471 12.74 16.48 -12.29
C TYR A 471 11.56 15.96 -11.46
N LEU A 472 11.06 14.77 -11.81
CA LEU A 472 9.89 14.14 -11.17
C LEU A 472 10.31 13.40 -9.89
N THR A 473 9.47 13.49 -8.86
CA THR A 473 9.63 12.77 -7.58
C THR A 473 8.30 12.12 -7.14
N ASP A 474 8.31 11.38 -6.04
CA ASP A 474 7.10 10.93 -5.33
C ASP A 474 6.22 9.92 -6.10
N PHE A 475 6.86 9.04 -6.88
CA PHE A 475 6.18 7.96 -7.60
C PHE A 475 5.48 6.98 -6.67
N ASP A 476 4.20 6.72 -6.96
CA ASP A 476 3.36 5.68 -6.34
C ASP A 476 3.18 5.84 -4.82
N LEU A 477 3.35 7.05 -4.30
CA LEU A 477 3.14 7.34 -2.88
C LEU A 477 1.65 7.49 -2.52
N ALA A 478 0.79 7.97 -3.42
CA ALA A 478 -0.57 8.44 -3.06
C ALA A 478 -1.75 7.49 -3.36
N TYR A 479 -1.56 6.36 -4.05
CA TYR A 479 -2.67 5.53 -4.60
C TYR A 479 -3.74 5.11 -3.57
N HIS A 480 -3.36 5.00 -2.31
CA HIS A 480 -4.24 4.45 -1.28
C HIS A 480 -4.67 5.47 -0.20
N GLU A 481 -4.29 6.76 -0.30
CA GLU A 481 -4.83 7.82 0.57
C GLU A 481 -6.32 8.06 0.29
N THR A 482 -6.76 7.83 -0.93
CA THR A 482 -8.15 8.03 -1.34
C THR A 482 -9.14 7.06 -0.70
N ASN A 483 -8.68 5.92 -0.15
CA ASN A 483 -9.55 4.97 0.58
C ASN A 483 -10.03 5.50 1.96
N ARG A 484 -9.37 6.49 2.57
CA ARG A 484 -9.74 7.02 3.91
C ARG A 484 -9.95 8.54 3.98
N THR A 485 -9.43 9.31 3.02
CA THR A 485 -9.30 10.77 3.18
C THR A 485 -10.41 11.59 2.50
N VAL A 486 -11.31 10.95 1.75
CA VAL A 486 -12.46 11.64 1.10
C VAL A 486 -13.42 12.25 2.13
N THR A 487 -13.43 11.76 3.37
CA THR A 487 -14.36 12.22 4.43
C THR A 487 -13.79 13.26 5.40
N THR A 488 -12.48 13.54 5.44
CA THR A 488 -11.89 14.37 6.52
C THR A 488 -11.09 15.60 6.09
N ASN A 489 -10.62 15.72 4.84
CA ASN A 489 -9.84 16.89 4.40
C ASN A 489 -10.42 17.58 3.16
N ILE A 490 -11.64 18.10 3.29
CA ILE A 490 -12.25 19.04 2.32
C ILE A 490 -11.49 20.41 2.29
N GLY A 491 -10.48 20.60 3.15
CA GLY A 491 -9.74 21.87 3.30
C GLY A 491 -8.43 22.04 2.52
N VAL A 492 -7.86 20.99 1.90
CA VAL A 492 -6.58 21.10 1.17
C VAL A 492 -6.83 20.90 -0.33
N GLY A 493 -7.36 21.93 -0.99
CA GLY A 493 -7.89 21.88 -2.36
C GLY A 493 -6.89 21.54 -3.49
N GLY A 494 -5.61 21.26 -3.19
CA GLY A 494 -4.58 20.98 -4.21
C GLY A 494 -4.65 19.58 -4.85
N VAL A 495 -4.97 18.53 -4.08
CA VAL A 495 -4.91 17.14 -4.58
C VAL A 495 -6.13 16.77 -5.45
N ILE A 496 -7.29 17.35 -5.15
CA ILE A 496 -8.55 17.07 -5.87
C ILE A 496 -8.49 17.56 -7.33
N ASN A 497 -7.70 18.60 -7.61
CA ASN A 497 -7.66 19.22 -8.93
C ASN A 497 -6.91 18.39 -9.99
N TYR A 498 -6.00 17.52 -9.57
CA TYR A 498 -5.14 16.75 -10.48
C TYR A 498 -5.49 15.26 -10.52
N ALA A 499 -6.08 14.71 -9.44
CA ALA A 499 -6.41 13.29 -9.36
C ALA A 499 -7.58 12.90 -10.29
N ALA A 500 -7.48 11.72 -10.89
CA ALA A 500 -8.55 11.17 -11.71
C ALA A 500 -9.79 10.83 -10.85
N PRO A 501 -11.03 10.99 -11.36
CA PRO A 501 -12.25 10.73 -10.58
C PRO A 501 -12.29 9.32 -9.97
N GLU A 502 -11.87 8.30 -10.71
CA GLU A 502 -11.84 6.92 -10.22
C GLU A 502 -10.82 6.70 -9.09
N GLN A 503 -9.79 7.53 -8.97
CA GLN A 503 -8.89 7.47 -7.82
C GLN A 503 -9.61 7.94 -6.55
N LEU A 504 -10.51 8.92 -6.66
CA LEU A 504 -11.23 9.53 -5.53
C LEU A 504 -12.48 8.72 -5.14
N PHE A 505 -13.28 8.30 -6.11
CA PHE A 505 -14.60 7.71 -5.88
C PHE A 505 -14.62 6.18 -5.94
N GLU A 506 -13.70 5.56 -6.70
CA GLU A 506 -13.61 4.10 -6.86
C GLU A 506 -12.17 3.58 -6.73
N PRO A 507 -11.45 3.91 -5.65
CA PRO A 507 -10.02 3.63 -5.48
C PRO A 507 -9.64 2.14 -5.63
N ASN A 508 -10.56 1.22 -5.35
CA ASN A 508 -10.30 -0.22 -5.45
C ASN A 508 -10.57 -0.82 -6.85
N ALA A 509 -11.14 -0.05 -7.78
CA ALA A 509 -11.42 -0.51 -9.14
C ALA A 509 -10.14 -0.78 -9.94
N LYS A 510 -10.21 -1.69 -10.93
CA LYS A 510 -9.09 -1.95 -11.86
C LYS A 510 -8.69 -0.69 -12.63
N THR A 511 -9.66 0.16 -12.96
CA THR A 511 -9.47 1.44 -13.65
C THR A 511 -8.61 2.41 -12.83
N ALA A 512 -8.79 2.47 -11.50
CA ALA A 512 -7.94 3.28 -10.62
C ALA A 512 -6.47 2.80 -10.56
N ARG A 513 -6.19 1.60 -11.07
CA ARG A 513 -4.83 1.01 -11.15
C ARG A 513 -4.20 1.15 -12.54
N SER A 514 -4.96 1.63 -13.52
CA SER A 514 -4.55 1.80 -14.93
C SER A 514 -3.57 2.95 -15.10
N GLU A 515 -2.82 2.98 -16.21
CA GLU A 515 -1.98 4.12 -16.62
C GLU A 515 -2.82 5.36 -17.01
N THR A 516 -4.10 5.16 -17.32
CA THR A 516 -5.04 6.23 -17.69
C THR A 516 -5.32 7.24 -16.57
N VAL A 517 -4.95 6.93 -15.32
CA VAL A 517 -5.00 7.89 -14.20
C VAL A 517 -3.88 8.94 -14.31
N ASP A 518 -2.70 8.53 -14.77
CA ASP A 518 -1.58 9.45 -15.01
C ASP A 518 -1.86 10.29 -16.26
N VAL A 519 -2.51 9.71 -17.29
CA VAL A 519 -2.97 10.46 -18.48
C VAL A 519 -3.92 11.60 -18.11
N PHE A 520 -4.88 11.34 -17.21
CA PHE A 520 -5.76 12.38 -16.69
C PHE A 520 -4.97 13.46 -15.95
N SER A 521 -4.08 13.05 -15.04
CA SER A 521 -3.29 13.97 -14.23
C SER A 521 -2.34 14.83 -15.08
N LEU A 522 -1.77 14.27 -16.16
CA LEU A 522 -0.97 14.98 -17.17
C LEU A 522 -1.79 16.04 -17.91
N ALA A 523 -3.07 15.79 -18.19
CA ALA A 523 -3.95 16.80 -18.79
C ALA A 523 -4.20 17.98 -17.84
N GLN A 524 -4.45 17.70 -16.57
CA GLN A 524 -4.60 18.72 -15.53
C GLN A 524 -3.30 19.52 -15.33
N LEU A 525 -2.15 18.85 -15.37
CA LEU A 525 -0.84 19.49 -15.34
C LEU A 525 -0.61 20.37 -16.58
N MET A 526 -0.98 19.89 -17.78
CA MET A 526 -0.88 20.66 -19.02
C MET A 526 -1.67 21.97 -18.91
N PHE A 527 -2.88 21.92 -18.35
CA PHE A 527 -3.68 23.12 -18.06
C PHE A 527 -2.92 24.10 -17.16
N PHE A 528 -2.31 23.62 -16.07
CA PHE A 528 -1.52 24.47 -15.17
C PHE A 528 -0.29 25.08 -15.87
N VAL A 529 0.46 24.28 -16.62
CA VAL A 529 1.68 24.75 -17.31
C VAL A 529 1.32 25.84 -18.31
N ILE A 530 0.26 25.66 -19.11
CA ILE A 530 -0.18 26.63 -20.12
C ILE A 530 -0.77 27.89 -19.49
N THR A 531 -1.64 27.75 -18.49
CA THR A 531 -2.46 28.87 -17.99
C THR A 531 -1.89 29.56 -16.76
N GLY A 532 -1.00 28.88 -16.02
CA GLY A 532 -0.51 29.30 -14.71
C GLY A 532 -1.55 29.23 -13.59
N ARG A 533 -2.70 28.59 -13.82
CA ARG A 533 -3.81 28.47 -12.87
C ARG A 533 -4.08 27.00 -12.57
N ASP A 534 -4.49 26.69 -11.35
CA ASP A 534 -4.96 25.34 -11.03
C ASP A 534 -6.26 25.04 -11.80
N PRO A 535 -6.39 23.83 -12.36
CA PRO A 535 -7.64 23.42 -12.97
C PRO A 535 -8.72 23.21 -11.91
N SER A 536 -9.98 23.37 -12.30
CA SER A 536 -11.11 22.94 -11.47
C SER A 536 -11.31 21.44 -11.59
N GLY A 537 -11.25 20.70 -10.48
CA GLY A 537 -11.58 19.26 -10.44
C GLY A 537 -13.06 18.94 -10.70
N GLU A 538 -13.95 19.94 -10.60
CA GLU A 538 -15.40 19.76 -10.77
C GLU A 538 -15.95 20.38 -12.06
N ASN A 539 -15.31 21.44 -12.59
CA ASN A 539 -15.80 22.21 -13.73
C ASN A 539 -14.87 22.15 -14.95
N PHE A 540 -14.86 21.00 -15.61
CA PHE A 540 -14.07 20.75 -16.82
C PHE A 540 -14.41 21.68 -17.98
N THR A 541 -15.68 22.11 -18.11
CA THR A 541 -16.10 23.06 -19.15
C THR A 541 -15.36 24.39 -19.00
N LYS A 542 -15.29 24.93 -17.78
CA LYS A 542 -14.56 26.16 -17.49
C LYS A 542 -13.05 26.02 -17.72
N ASN A 543 -12.48 24.84 -17.45
CA ASN A 543 -11.08 24.56 -17.75
C ASN A 543 -10.87 24.61 -19.28
N VAL A 544 -11.73 23.95 -20.06
CA VAL A 544 -11.65 24.01 -21.53
C VAL A 544 -11.77 25.44 -22.05
N GLU A 545 -12.75 26.22 -21.59
CA GLU A 545 -12.92 27.63 -22.00
C GLU A 545 -11.68 28.48 -21.69
N THR A 546 -11.10 28.29 -20.49
CA THR A 546 -9.89 29.01 -20.09
C THR A 546 -8.71 28.60 -20.95
N LEU A 547 -8.52 27.29 -21.16
CA LEU A 547 -7.45 26.77 -21.99
C LEU A 547 -7.57 27.29 -23.42
N THR A 548 -8.75 27.24 -24.02
CA THR A 548 -9.04 27.75 -25.37
C THR A 548 -8.65 29.22 -25.52
N ARG A 549 -8.93 30.06 -24.53
CA ARG A 549 -8.52 31.48 -24.56
C ARG A 549 -7.00 31.64 -24.53
N GLU A 550 -6.30 30.89 -23.69
CA GLU A 550 -4.84 31.01 -23.59
C GLU A 550 -4.15 30.45 -24.85
N VAL A 551 -4.51 29.24 -25.31
CA VAL A 551 -3.90 28.65 -26.52
C VAL A 551 -4.33 29.34 -27.81
N GLY A 552 -5.49 30.00 -27.84
CA GLY A 552 -5.92 30.81 -28.99
C GLY A 552 -5.08 32.08 -29.18
N SER A 553 -4.26 32.45 -28.19
CA SER A 553 -3.24 33.48 -28.35
C SER A 553 -1.95 32.96 -29.00
N TRP A 554 -1.82 31.62 -29.13
CA TRP A 554 -0.69 30.99 -29.79
C TRP A 554 -0.91 30.99 -31.30
N ILE A 555 0.19 31.14 -32.04
CA ILE A 555 0.25 31.62 -33.44
C ILE A 555 -0.64 30.85 -34.45
N ASP A 556 -1.06 29.60 -34.17
CA ASP A 556 -1.79 28.73 -35.11
C ASP A 556 -2.97 27.97 -34.46
N ASP A 557 -4.17 28.15 -35.02
CA ASP A 557 -5.42 27.53 -34.57
C ASP A 557 -5.38 26.00 -34.56
N ARG A 558 -4.62 25.37 -35.47
CA ARG A 558 -4.55 23.90 -35.56
C ARG A 558 -3.81 23.30 -34.37
N ALA A 559 -2.78 24.00 -33.87
CA ALA A 559 -2.08 23.59 -32.65
C ALA A 559 -2.99 23.75 -31.43
N ALA A 560 -3.71 24.87 -31.35
CA ALA A 560 -4.70 25.12 -30.31
C ALA A 560 -5.79 24.02 -30.29
N ASP A 561 -6.37 23.70 -31.44
CA ASP A 561 -7.41 22.67 -31.58
C ASP A 561 -6.92 21.28 -31.17
N ALA A 562 -5.67 20.93 -31.51
CA ALA A 562 -5.06 19.67 -31.10
C ALA A 562 -4.91 19.57 -29.58
N LEU A 563 -4.44 20.63 -28.92
CA LEU A 563 -4.27 20.68 -27.46
C LEU A 563 -5.61 20.67 -26.72
N ILE A 564 -6.61 21.38 -27.24
CA ILE A 564 -7.97 21.41 -26.67
C ILE A 564 -8.62 20.02 -26.80
N SER A 565 -8.51 19.38 -27.97
CA SER A 565 -9.02 18.03 -28.21
C SER A 565 -8.36 17.02 -27.28
N LEU A 566 -7.03 17.08 -27.17
CA LEU A 566 -6.26 16.24 -26.25
C LEU A 566 -6.72 16.41 -24.80
N TYR A 567 -6.88 17.65 -24.33
CA TYR A 567 -7.33 17.92 -22.95
C TYR A 567 -8.73 17.33 -22.70
N ARG A 568 -9.67 17.47 -23.66
CA ARG A 568 -11.03 16.91 -23.53
C ARG A 568 -11.02 15.38 -23.47
N GLU A 569 -10.25 14.73 -24.34
CA GLU A 569 -10.15 13.27 -24.36
C GLU A 569 -9.48 12.75 -23.08
N ALA A 570 -8.35 13.33 -22.68
CA ALA A 570 -7.59 12.89 -21.52
C ALA A 570 -8.29 13.18 -20.18
N THR A 571 -9.15 14.19 -20.10
CA THR A 571 -9.98 14.47 -18.90
C THR A 571 -11.37 13.84 -18.92
N ALA A 572 -11.64 12.92 -19.85
CA ALA A 572 -12.91 12.21 -19.89
C ALA A 572 -13.17 11.46 -18.56
N LYS A 573 -14.40 11.58 -18.02
CA LYS A 573 -14.81 10.88 -16.80
C LYS A 573 -14.67 9.36 -16.92
N ASP A 574 -15.03 8.83 -18.07
CA ASP A 574 -14.84 7.42 -18.42
C ASP A 574 -13.37 7.17 -18.82
N PRO A 575 -12.60 6.37 -18.05
CA PRO A 575 -11.20 6.10 -18.35
C PRO A 575 -11.00 5.43 -19.72
N GLY A 576 -11.99 4.69 -20.23
CA GLY A 576 -11.91 4.03 -21.54
C GLY A 576 -11.98 4.98 -22.74
N LYS A 577 -12.33 6.26 -22.51
CA LYS A 577 -12.35 7.31 -23.55
C LYS A 577 -11.07 8.15 -23.59
N ARG A 578 -10.18 7.95 -22.63
CA ARG A 578 -8.89 8.63 -22.59
C ARG A 578 -7.91 7.95 -23.54
N PRO A 579 -6.81 8.62 -23.95
CA PRO A 579 -5.69 7.94 -24.58
C PRO A 579 -5.28 6.70 -23.76
N GLU A 580 -5.11 5.56 -24.43
CA GLU A 580 -4.86 4.26 -23.78
C GLU A 580 -3.60 4.28 -22.91
N ASN A 581 -2.59 5.05 -23.33
CA ASN A 581 -1.32 5.22 -22.63
C ASN A 581 -0.74 6.62 -22.90
N VAL A 582 0.34 6.96 -22.18
CA VAL A 582 1.03 8.25 -22.30
C VAL A 582 1.60 8.49 -23.70
N GLY A 583 1.90 7.44 -24.48
CA GLY A 583 2.35 7.56 -25.86
C GLY A 583 1.31 8.22 -26.78
N GLY A 584 0.02 7.94 -26.56
CA GLY A 584 -1.07 8.62 -27.26
C GLY A 584 -1.11 10.12 -26.93
N PHE A 585 -0.90 10.47 -25.66
CA PHE A 585 -0.83 11.87 -25.20
C PHE A 585 0.36 12.62 -25.83
N VAL A 586 1.56 12.01 -25.82
CA VAL A 586 2.76 12.58 -26.43
C VAL A 586 2.59 12.80 -27.94
N SER A 587 1.92 11.89 -28.63
CA SER A 587 1.71 12.01 -30.09
C SER A 587 0.94 13.27 -30.45
N ALA A 588 -0.08 13.62 -29.68
CA ALA A 588 -0.85 14.86 -29.87
C ALA A 588 -0.02 16.11 -29.52
N LEU A 589 0.81 16.07 -28.46
CA LEU A 589 1.74 17.16 -28.13
C LEU A 589 2.77 17.40 -29.25
N ARG A 590 3.36 16.33 -29.79
CA ARG A 590 4.34 16.41 -30.90
C ARG A 590 3.72 16.94 -32.19
N TYR A 591 2.45 16.62 -32.45
CA TYR A 591 1.72 17.22 -33.57
C TYR A 591 1.55 18.73 -33.37
N ALA A 592 1.11 19.18 -32.19
CA ALA A 592 1.01 20.61 -31.87
C ALA A 592 2.37 21.33 -31.94
N GLU A 593 3.42 20.74 -31.40
CA GLU A 593 4.81 21.24 -31.48
C GLU A 593 5.24 21.47 -32.93
N SER A 594 4.98 20.51 -33.82
CA SER A 594 5.36 20.62 -35.24
C SER A 594 4.68 21.80 -35.95
N ILE A 595 3.42 22.09 -35.59
CA ILE A 595 2.67 23.23 -36.12
C ILE A 595 3.23 24.53 -35.58
N ILE A 596 3.51 24.59 -34.27
CA ILE A 596 4.08 25.77 -33.60
C ILE A 596 5.45 26.12 -34.19
N GLN A 597 6.33 25.13 -34.40
CA GLN A 597 7.64 25.33 -35.03
C GLN A 597 7.50 25.87 -36.46
N THR A 598 6.57 25.30 -37.24
CA THR A 598 6.29 25.77 -38.60
C THR A 598 5.76 27.21 -38.62
N ALA A 599 4.89 27.56 -37.67
CA ALA A 599 4.24 28.87 -37.61
C ALA A 599 5.13 29.98 -37.04
N SER A 600 6.09 29.63 -36.17
CA SER A 600 7.05 30.56 -35.55
C SER A 600 8.26 30.86 -36.44
N GLY A 601 8.40 30.19 -37.60
CA GLY A 601 9.50 30.40 -38.53
C GLY A 601 10.85 29.88 -38.03
N THR A 602 10.88 29.14 -36.92
CA THR A 602 12.02 28.32 -36.48
C THR A 602 12.04 27.00 -37.26
N ASP A 603 11.93 27.10 -38.58
CA ASP A 603 11.84 25.94 -39.48
C ASP A 603 13.17 25.21 -39.62
N ALA A 604 14.31 25.82 -39.28
CA ALA A 604 15.62 25.25 -39.55
C ALA A 604 15.91 24.02 -38.69
N VAL A 605 16.01 22.86 -39.32
CA VAL A 605 16.51 21.62 -38.71
C VAL A 605 18.03 21.59 -38.87
N PRO A 606 18.82 21.53 -37.77
CA PRO A 606 20.26 21.34 -37.86
C PRO A 606 20.62 20.05 -38.61
N GLU A 607 21.75 20.06 -39.31
CA GLU A 607 22.26 18.91 -40.08
C GLU A 607 22.31 17.62 -39.25
N GLU A 608 22.85 17.72 -38.04
CA GLU A 608 23.00 16.61 -37.09
C GLU A 608 21.67 16.02 -36.62
N ASP A 609 20.56 16.76 -36.78
CA ASP A 609 19.24 16.43 -36.25
C ASP A 609 18.27 15.93 -37.30
N LEU A 610 18.56 16.10 -38.60
CA LEU A 610 17.63 15.75 -39.67
C LEU A 610 17.22 14.27 -39.63
N CYS A 611 18.20 13.36 -39.61
CA CYS A 611 17.93 11.92 -39.55
C CYS A 611 17.26 11.51 -38.24
N ARG A 612 17.62 12.15 -37.12
CA ARG A 612 17.02 11.90 -35.81
C ARG A 612 15.54 12.30 -35.80
N ARG A 613 15.20 13.46 -36.35
CA ARG A 613 13.81 13.94 -36.46
C ARG A 613 12.97 13.06 -37.40
N ILE A 614 13.56 12.53 -38.49
CA ILE A 614 12.88 11.56 -39.37
C ILE A 614 12.58 10.26 -38.61
N GLY A 615 13.56 9.72 -37.88
CA GLY A 615 13.38 8.53 -37.04
C GLY A 615 12.32 8.73 -35.97
N HIS A 616 12.38 9.87 -35.29
CA HIS A 616 11.42 10.25 -34.26
C HIS A 616 9.99 10.37 -34.80
N LEU A 617 9.81 11.02 -35.95
CA LEU A 617 8.50 11.19 -36.57
C LEU A 617 7.91 9.86 -37.08
N TYR A 618 8.75 8.99 -37.65
CA TYR A 618 8.29 7.71 -38.21
C TYR A 618 8.07 6.63 -37.14
N ALA A 619 9.05 6.44 -36.25
CA ALA A 619 9.13 5.31 -35.30
C ALA A 619 8.84 5.70 -33.84
N GLY A 620 8.78 6.98 -33.50
CA GLY A 620 8.65 7.46 -32.12
C GLY A 620 9.95 7.39 -31.32
N MET A 621 9.99 8.01 -30.13
CA MET A 621 11.22 8.31 -29.37
C MET A 621 12.11 7.11 -29.02
N ASN A 622 11.56 5.89 -28.98
CA ASN A 622 12.30 4.64 -28.67
C ASN A 622 12.29 3.63 -29.82
N GLY A 623 11.70 3.98 -30.98
CA GLY A 623 11.57 3.08 -32.12
C GLY A 623 12.75 3.13 -33.10
N TYR A 624 13.74 3.97 -32.81
CA TYR A 624 14.91 4.17 -33.66
C TYR A 624 16.19 4.32 -32.83
N SER A 625 17.33 4.15 -33.50
CA SER A 625 18.65 4.52 -33.04
C SER A 625 19.23 5.51 -34.04
N ALA A 626 19.79 6.63 -33.58
CA ALA A 626 20.41 7.61 -34.46
C ALA A 626 21.86 7.88 -34.05
N SER A 627 22.68 8.12 -35.06
CA SER A 627 24.04 8.65 -34.96
C SER A 627 24.14 9.87 -35.89
N GLU A 628 25.32 10.50 -35.94
CA GLU A 628 25.52 11.70 -36.76
C GLU A 628 25.25 11.39 -38.24
N GLY A 629 24.19 11.98 -38.80
CA GLY A 629 23.78 11.77 -40.20
C GLY A 629 23.17 10.40 -40.52
N GLU A 630 22.89 9.52 -39.55
CA GLU A 630 22.24 8.22 -39.78
C GLU A 630 21.16 7.91 -38.74
N CYS A 631 20.03 7.35 -39.18
CA CYS A 631 18.98 6.84 -38.31
C CYS A 631 18.52 5.45 -38.76
N ARG A 632 18.48 4.50 -37.83
CA ARG A 632 18.05 3.12 -38.03
C ARG A 632 16.81 2.81 -37.21
N MET A 633 15.78 2.26 -37.84
CA MET A 633 14.48 1.96 -37.25
C MET A 633 13.85 0.72 -37.89
N ASN A 634 12.80 0.17 -37.27
CA ASN A 634 11.99 -0.89 -37.87
C ASN A 634 10.61 -0.35 -38.27
N SER A 635 9.98 -0.97 -39.28
CA SER A 635 8.58 -0.74 -39.57
C SER A 635 7.70 -1.14 -38.39
N ARG A 636 6.47 -0.61 -38.34
CA ARG A 636 5.50 -0.93 -37.26
C ARG A 636 5.21 -2.42 -37.13
N SER A 637 5.30 -3.17 -38.23
CA SER A 637 5.12 -4.63 -38.25
C SER A 637 6.38 -5.40 -37.84
N GLY A 638 7.54 -4.74 -37.75
CA GLY A 638 8.85 -5.36 -37.54
C GLY A 638 9.41 -6.13 -38.75
N GLN A 639 8.74 -6.08 -39.90
CA GLN A 639 9.09 -6.87 -41.09
C GLN A 639 10.12 -6.19 -41.99
N VAL A 640 10.29 -4.87 -41.86
CA VAL A 640 11.22 -4.09 -42.68
C VAL A 640 12.14 -3.29 -41.76
N GLU A 641 13.44 -3.53 -41.87
CA GLU A 641 14.47 -2.68 -41.30
C GLU A 641 14.71 -1.48 -42.22
N ILE A 642 14.75 -0.28 -41.64
CA ILE A 642 14.86 1.00 -42.35
C ILE A 642 16.11 1.73 -41.84
N VAL A 643 17.00 2.13 -42.74
CA VAL A 643 18.18 2.96 -42.41
C VAL A 643 18.18 4.21 -43.29
N THR A 644 18.05 5.37 -42.68
CA THR A 644 18.10 6.68 -43.34
C THR A 644 19.46 7.32 -43.12
N ARG A 645 20.14 7.75 -44.18
CA ARG A 645 21.47 8.36 -44.16
C ARG A 645 21.49 9.70 -44.90
N LEU A 646 22.11 10.71 -44.30
CA LEU A 646 22.44 11.96 -44.96
C LEU A 646 23.65 11.75 -45.89
N LYS A 647 23.48 12.01 -47.19
CA LYS A 647 24.54 11.85 -48.20
C LYS A 647 25.33 13.14 -48.43
N SER A 648 24.63 14.24 -48.59
CA SER A 648 25.21 15.55 -48.84
C SER A 648 24.21 16.67 -48.57
N ILE A 649 24.75 17.85 -48.29
CA ILE A 649 24.01 19.11 -48.26
C ILE A 649 24.37 19.92 -49.50
N ILE A 650 23.36 20.37 -50.22
CA ILE A 650 23.44 21.29 -51.33
C ILE A 650 23.47 22.71 -50.75
N THR A 651 24.27 23.60 -51.34
CA THR A 651 24.54 24.99 -50.90
C THR A 651 23.30 25.89 -50.71
N SER A 652 22.10 25.40 -51.03
CA SER A 652 20.80 26.07 -50.90
C SER A 652 19.97 25.69 -49.67
N GLY A 653 20.55 25.00 -48.67
CA GLY A 653 19.80 24.53 -47.49
C GLY A 653 18.91 23.32 -47.78
N ARG A 654 19.32 22.50 -48.76
CA ARG A 654 18.64 21.26 -49.14
C ARG A 654 19.57 20.07 -48.99
N ALA A 655 19.06 18.95 -48.54
CA ALA A 655 19.78 17.71 -48.33
C ALA A 655 19.42 16.64 -49.37
N VAL A 656 20.34 15.72 -49.58
CA VAL A 656 20.10 14.46 -50.27
C VAL A 656 20.17 13.34 -49.23
N LEU A 657 19.08 12.57 -49.10
CA LEU A 657 18.99 11.44 -48.19
C LEU A 657 18.98 10.12 -48.96
N GLU A 658 19.64 9.10 -48.41
CA GLU A 658 19.53 7.71 -48.84
C GLU A 658 18.75 6.92 -47.79
N ILE A 659 17.76 6.14 -48.22
CA ILE A 659 16.96 5.27 -47.36
C ILE A 659 17.14 3.84 -47.84
N GLU A 660 17.71 3.00 -46.99
CA GLU A 660 17.83 1.57 -47.18
C GLU A 660 16.66 0.86 -46.50
N LEU A 661 15.90 0.06 -47.25
CA LEU A 661 14.83 -0.78 -46.72
C LEU A 661 15.17 -2.25 -46.97
N SER A 662 15.26 -3.02 -45.90
CA SER A 662 15.65 -4.44 -45.93
C SER A 662 14.61 -5.30 -45.22
N VAL A 663 14.08 -6.29 -45.93
CA VAL A 663 13.11 -7.24 -45.35
C VAL A 663 13.81 -8.17 -44.37
N THR A 664 13.24 -8.33 -43.17
CA THR A 664 13.75 -9.24 -42.13
C THR A 664 13.38 -10.70 -42.41
N ALA A 665 14.13 -11.66 -41.85
CA ALA A 665 13.94 -13.10 -42.13
C ALA A 665 12.61 -13.69 -41.62
N ASN A 666 11.81 -12.92 -40.87
CA ASN A 666 10.57 -13.35 -40.22
C ASN A 666 9.30 -13.27 -41.10
N ILE A 667 9.44 -13.09 -42.41
CA ILE A 667 8.28 -13.09 -43.32
C ILE A 667 7.84 -14.54 -43.61
N PRO A 668 6.61 -14.96 -43.25
CA PRO A 668 6.05 -16.24 -43.68
C PRO A 668 5.47 -16.08 -45.09
N VAL A 669 6.31 -16.09 -46.13
CA VAL A 669 5.83 -16.02 -47.52
C VAL A 669 6.29 -17.26 -48.28
N PRO A 670 5.37 -18.21 -48.57
CA PRO A 670 5.64 -19.42 -49.37
C PRO A 670 6.06 -19.15 -50.83
N SER A 671 6.14 -17.89 -51.27
CA SER A 671 6.30 -17.50 -52.68
C SER A 671 7.56 -16.68 -53.00
N LEU A 672 8.39 -16.30 -52.03
CA LEU A 672 9.67 -15.61 -52.30
C LEU A 672 10.80 -16.59 -52.68
N THR A 673 10.65 -17.87 -52.37
CA THR A 673 11.55 -18.95 -52.80
C THR A 673 11.53 -19.22 -54.31
N SER A 674 10.57 -18.67 -55.08
CA SER A 674 10.59 -18.67 -56.56
C SER A 674 11.07 -17.35 -57.20
N GLY A 675 11.55 -16.41 -56.38
CA GLY A 675 12.64 -15.45 -56.67
C GLY A 675 12.42 -14.29 -57.64
N LYS A 676 11.83 -14.49 -58.83
CA LYS A 676 11.87 -13.46 -59.90
C LYS A 676 10.53 -12.74 -60.11
N ALA A 677 9.42 -13.46 -60.18
CA ALA A 677 8.10 -12.89 -60.45
C ALA A 677 7.57 -12.04 -59.29
N ALA A 678 7.74 -12.50 -58.04
CA ALA A 678 7.37 -11.76 -56.84
C ALA A 678 8.15 -10.43 -56.72
N ARG A 679 9.47 -10.47 -56.96
CA ARG A 679 10.32 -9.27 -56.97
C ARG A 679 9.91 -8.28 -58.06
N GLN A 680 9.52 -8.76 -59.25
CA GLN A 680 9.00 -7.91 -60.32
C GLN A 680 7.68 -7.23 -59.94
N SER A 681 6.77 -7.95 -59.28
CA SER A 681 5.50 -7.39 -58.79
C SER A 681 5.69 -6.30 -57.74
N ILE A 682 6.55 -6.56 -56.73
CA ILE A 682 6.89 -5.57 -55.70
C ILE A 682 7.57 -4.36 -56.34
N ASN A 683 8.57 -4.57 -57.21
CA ASN A 683 9.26 -3.48 -57.91
C ASN A 683 8.29 -2.61 -58.71
N ALA A 684 7.40 -3.19 -59.51
CA ALA A 684 6.42 -2.44 -60.30
C ALA A 684 5.42 -1.64 -59.43
N ARG A 685 5.16 -2.10 -58.20
CA ARG A 685 4.35 -1.36 -57.23
C ARG A 685 5.14 -0.21 -56.61
N LEU A 686 6.37 -0.47 -56.19
CA LEU A 686 7.25 0.56 -55.64
C LEU A 686 7.53 1.65 -56.67
N ASP A 687 7.74 1.30 -57.95
CA ASP A 687 7.94 2.28 -59.02
C ASP A 687 6.71 3.20 -59.18
N ARG A 688 5.48 2.68 -59.00
CA ARG A 688 4.25 3.49 -58.99
C ARG A 688 4.12 4.40 -57.75
N ILE A 689 4.56 3.93 -56.59
CA ILE A 689 4.54 4.71 -55.34
C ILE A 689 5.59 5.82 -55.40
N VAL A 690 6.84 5.45 -55.71
CA VAL A 690 7.97 6.37 -55.85
C VAL A 690 7.70 7.44 -56.92
N GLY A 691 7.05 7.07 -58.03
CA GLY A 691 6.67 8.02 -59.08
C GLY A 691 5.70 9.14 -58.63
N ARG A 692 5.07 9.03 -57.46
CA ARG A 692 4.22 10.10 -56.87
C ARG A 692 5.04 11.16 -56.15
N PHE A 693 6.29 10.86 -55.79
CA PHE A 693 7.14 11.75 -55.03
C PHE A 693 8.21 12.36 -55.94
N PRO A 694 8.13 13.68 -56.23
CA PRO A 694 9.16 14.36 -57.01
C PRO A 694 10.54 14.20 -56.37
N GLY A 695 11.58 13.97 -57.18
CA GLY A 695 12.96 13.86 -56.71
C GLY A 695 13.29 12.58 -55.94
N VAL A 696 12.39 11.60 -55.86
CA VAL A 696 12.68 10.29 -55.26
C VAL A 696 13.06 9.29 -56.36
N LYS A 697 14.23 8.68 -56.25
CA LYS A 697 14.72 7.63 -57.16
C LYS A 697 14.89 6.33 -56.41
N ARG A 698 14.51 5.22 -57.04
CA ARG A 698 14.68 3.88 -56.49
C ARG A 698 15.83 3.15 -57.17
N SER A 699 16.61 2.41 -56.41
CA SER A 699 17.57 1.43 -56.93
C SER A 699 17.42 0.09 -56.20
N ALA A 700 17.77 -1.00 -56.88
CA ALA A 700 17.66 -2.34 -56.33
C ALA A 700 18.87 -2.67 -55.44
N GLY A 701 18.63 -3.32 -54.30
CA GLY A 701 19.69 -3.88 -53.45
C GLY A 701 20.00 -5.34 -53.76
N ASN A 702 21.16 -5.79 -53.29
CA ASN A 702 21.67 -7.15 -53.54
C ASN A 702 21.79 -8.01 -52.27
N LYS A 703 21.28 -7.55 -51.12
CA LYS A 703 21.35 -8.26 -49.83
C LYS A 703 19.99 -8.83 -49.38
N GLY A 704 20.02 -9.90 -48.58
CA GLY A 704 18.84 -10.45 -47.88
C GLY A 704 17.77 -11.06 -48.78
N ALA A 705 16.57 -11.27 -48.22
CA ALA A 705 15.41 -11.81 -48.96
C ALA A 705 14.88 -10.82 -50.01
N TYR A 706 14.83 -9.53 -49.64
CA TYR A 706 14.51 -8.40 -50.50
C TYR A 706 15.11 -7.11 -49.91
N GLN A 707 15.74 -6.29 -50.75
CA GLN A 707 16.35 -5.02 -50.35
C GLN A 707 16.15 -3.97 -51.45
N VAL A 708 15.87 -2.74 -51.04
CA VAL A 708 15.68 -1.58 -51.93
C VAL A 708 16.30 -0.33 -51.32
N TYR A 709 16.85 0.53 -52.17
CA TYR A 709 17.38 1.83 -51.78
C TYR A 709 16.56 2.94 -52.44
N LEU A 710 16.29 4.00 -51.69
CA LEU A 710 15.69 5.24 -52.18
C LEU A 710 16.70 6.37 -52.02
N THR A 711 16.82 7.21 -53.04
CA THR A 711 17.49 8.50 -52.93
C THR A 711 16.42 9.59 -52.99
N VAL A 712 16.31 10.39 -51.93
CA VAL A 712 15.39 11.52 -51.85
C VAL A 712 16.20 12.79 -52.06
N GLU A 713 16.03 13.41 -53.22
CA GLU A 713 16.69 14.66 -53.61
C GLU A 713 15.86 15.87 -53.15
N GLU A 714 16.55 17.00 -52.97
CA GLU A 714 15.94 18.31 -52.64
C GLU A 714 15.10 18.28 -51.35
N VAL A 715 15.60 17.64 -50.30
CA VAL A 715 14.94 17.63 -48.98
C VAL A 715 15.22 18.95 -48.29
N THR A 716 14.19 19.73 -47.97
CA THR A 716 14.37 20.98 -47.24
C THR A 716 14.86 20.70 -45.82
N MET A 717 15.77 21.52 -45.31
CA MET A 717 16.28 21.43 -43.94
C MET A 717 15.27 22.01 -42.94
N ASP A 718 14.03 21.52 -43.01
CA ASP A 718 12.91 21.95 -42.19
C ASP A 718 11.93 20.82 -41.86
N VAL A 719 10.92 21.13 -41.05
CA VAL A 719 9.88 20.18 -40.63
C VAL A 719 9.12 19.61 -41.84
N SER A 720 8.95 20.40 -42.92
CA SER A 720 8.30 19.94 -44.15
C SER A 720 9.14 18.88 -44.88
N GLY A 721 10.46 19.04 -44.88
CA GLY A 721 11.41 18.07 -45.41
C GLY A 721 11.42 16.77 -44.60
N VAL A 722 11.44 16.88 -43.27
CA VAL A 722 11.32 15.73 -42.35
C VAL A 722 10.02 14.97 -42.61
N SER A 723 8.90 15.67 -42.67
CA SER A 723 7.57 15.09 -42.90
C SER A 723 7.46 14.41 -44.27
N ARG A 724 7.99 15.05 -45.31
CA ARG A 724 8.05 14.47 -46.66
C ARG A 724 8.80 13.15 -46.66
N VAL A 725 9.94 13.07 -45.98
CA VAL A 725 10.75 11.85 -45.92
C VAL A 725 10.04 10.75 -45.12
N ALA A 726 9.44 11.07 -43.98
CA ALA A 726 8.66 10.11 -43.19
C ALA A 726 7.48 9.54 -43.99
N GLN A 727 6.80 10.37 -44.79
CA GLN A 727 5.73 9.92 -45.68
C GLN A 727 6.24 8.97 -46.77
N VAL A 728 7.38 9.28 -47.41
CA VAL A 728 8.02 8.39 -48.39
C VAL A 728 8.33 7.03 -47.77
N ILE A 729 8.88 7.00 -46.55
CA ILE A 729 9.15 5.74 -45.83
C ILE A 729 7.85 4.97 -45.59
N SER A 730 6.82 5.64 -45.09
CA SER A 730 5.52 5.02 -44.79
C SER A 730 4.90 4.35 -46.03
N ASP A 731 4.80 5.07 -47.15
CA ASP A 731 4.16 4.56 -48.36
C ASP A 731 4.94 3.41 -48.99
N VAL A 732 6.28 3.49 -48.98
CA VAL A 732 7.14 2.44 -49.54
C VAL A 732 7.09 1.19 -48.65
N VAL A 733 7.13 1.33 -47.33
CA VAL A 733 6.99 0.20 -46.39
C VAL A 733 5.64 -0.48 -46.60
N ALA A 734 4.54 0.29 -46.69
CA ALA A 734 3.22 -0.26 -46.99
C ALA A 734 3.22 -1.01 -48.34
N GLY A 735 3.91 -0.49 -49.36
CA GLY A 735 4.07 -1.16 -50.65
C GLY A 735 4.86 -2.48 -50.59
N ILE A 736 5.81 -2.61 -49.65
CA ILE A 736 6.59 -3.84 -49.42
C ILE A 736 5.78 -4.86 -48.62
N GLU A 737 5.06 -4.42 -47.59
CA GLU A 737 4.31 -5.28 -46.65
C GLU A 737 2.93 -5.71 -47.17
N GLN A 738 2.47 -5.10 -48.26
CA GLN A 738 1.20 -5.45 -48.90
C GLN A 738 1.39 -6.70 -49.78
N TRP A 739 1.06 -7.88 -49.26
CA TRP A 739 1.15 -9.16 -49.96
C TRP A 739 -0.08 -9.48 -50.79
#